data_AF-A0A0D2BZ36-F1
#
_entry.id   AF-A0A0D2BZ36-F1
#
_cell.length_a   1.000
_cell.length_b   1.000
_cell.length_c   1.000
_cell.angle_alpha   90.00
_cell.angle_beta   90.00
_cell.angle_gamma   90.00
#
_symmetry.space_group_name_H-M   'P 1'
#
loop_
_entity.id
_entity.type
_entity.pdbx_description
1 polymer ?
#
loop_
_entity_poly.entity_id
_entity_poly.type
_entity_poly.pdbx_seq_one_letter_code
_entity_poly.pdbx_strand_id
1 'polypeptide(L)'
;MLVNRPARVRQLRDSYIEISKYVRAQQKLNQLGHGPKCASLCVRRSSSTVAPSAARSNKDLEAARHDATRCNSQRWSVLSEKQSSCLKQFERSGLNDSHISTWDSLASIELDASKRESRIVTICGYITSQRSAGKFEFLQLVNPRLDQAVQVICSKETLRRPMSGQTHGLSKAEVESQVFSTEIRGHTPVQITGSVVARAAPPKNKGQADRIQNLDDQENRVLEKLDPFVGHIGLLPQVEIQAESISPLNTFPADLVAKCDTAFPPELRHLQFRTDNGLRSRIRLRSKVASKIREGMLKNDFDEIETPLLFKSTPEGAREFIVPTRRKGLAYALPQSPQQYKQVLMASGISRYFQFAKCFRDEDLRADRQPEFTQLDLEMSFAGAEEVMAVVEDIVRNFVWPNVPDVQPIENAVSTGNSSHADPSRFPRLSYADVMTRYGSDKPDTRLGSEIHRIDEWLPENVIGMLTSLQDPIVEMLKIKMQGADPSTSTRFIRSFLDAPASAVYSSNPAGMPGISIYDPSKPLRGLASFGHEAAARVEETFEPEPGDIFIIQTRARASFAGGWTVLGNLRRDVLQSAISEGLISAPIGFAGLWVVDFPLFSPTEETEPGQGGLAGLCSTHHPFTAPKKDQDLSLLITNPLQIIGDHYDLVINGVEIGGGSRRIHVADMQELVLKDVLKLRAERLEDFRHLLNALKCGCPPHAGFALGFDRLMAMLTGRASVRDVIAFPKFADGEDKFVKSPSLLTAEQLATYHLAINDSVEAKHSPLVSIKG
;
A
#
# COMPACT_ATOMS: atom_id res chain seq x y z
N MET A 1 10.31 16.00 51.39
CA MET A 1 11.78 16.06 51.27
C MET A 1 12.16 17.10 50.22
N LEU A 2 12.33 18.34 50.66
CA LEU A 2 12.68 19.50 49.82
C LEU A 2 14.22 19.61 49.78
N VAL A 3 14.84 19.12 48.71
CA VAL A 3 16.25 19.44 48.43
C VAL A 3 16.28 20.69 47.56
N ASN A 4 16.95 21.70 48.11
CA ASN A 4 17.02 23.09 47.63
C ASN A 4 17.48 23.19 46.16
N ARG A 5 16.64 23.76 45.28
CA ARG A 5 16.94 24.05 43.85
C ARG A 5 18.30 24.75 43.60
N PRO A 6 18.88 25.58 44.49
CA PRO A 6 20.20 26.17 44.27
C PRO A 6 21.37 25.16 44.28
N ALA A 7 21.24 24.04 44.99
CA ALA A 7 22.31 23.05 45.12
C ALA A 7 22.50 22.22 43.84
N ARG A 8 21.40 21.88 43.15
CA ARG A 8 21.43 21.15 41.88
C ARG A 8 21.99 22.00 40.74
N VAL A 9 21.70 23.31 40.74
CA VAL A 9 22.29 24.25 39.78
C VAL A 9 23.78 24.46 40.05
N ARG A 10 24.22 24.48 41.32
CA ARG A 10 25.66 24.46 41.67
C ARG A 10 26.35 23.19 41.19
N GLN A 11 25.79 22.01 41.46
CA GLN A 11 26.37 20.75 40.98
C GLN A 11 26.46 20.66 39.46
N LEU A 12 25.46 21.15 38.73
CA LEU A 12 25.50 21.21 37.27
C LEU A 12 26.56 22.21 36.78
N ARG A 13 26.69 23.36 37.44
CA ARG A 13 27.71 24.38 37.13
C ARG A 13 29.13 23.87 37.42
N ASP A 14 29.33 23.18 38.54
CA ASP A 14 30.61 22.59 38.93
C ASP A 14 30.99 21.43 38.00
N SER A 15 30.01 20.59 37.62
CA SER A 15 30.19 19.55 36.58
C SER A 15 30.56 20.17 35.24
N TYR A 16 29.95 21.29 34.85
CA TYR A 16 30.28 21.99 33.62
C TYR A 16 31.67 22.63 33.66
N ILE A 17 32.09 23.13 34.84
CA ILE A 17 33.44 23.67 35.05
C ILE A 17 34.48 22.54 34.95
N GLU A 18 34.24 21.37 35.55
CA GLU A 18 35.15 20.22 35.46
C GLU A 18 35.21 19.65 34.03
N ILE A 19 34.09 19.55 33.32
CA ILE A 19 34.06 19.19 31.90
C ILE A 19 34.82 20.24 31.07
N SER A 20 34.67 21.53 31.36
CA SER A 20 35.42 22.60 30.66
C SER A 20 36.91 22.54 30.97
N LYS A 21 37.33 22.23 32.20
CA LYS A 21 38.74 22.01 32.55
C LYS A 21 39.32 20.79 31.83
N TYR A 22 38.58 19.68 31.79
CA TYR A 22 38.97 18.47 31.06
C TYR A 22 39.13 18.74 29.56
N VAL A 23 38.16 19.43 28.94
CA VAL A 23 38.22 19.82 27.52
C VAL A 23 39.37 20.78 27.25
N ARG A 24 39.64 21.76 28.13
CA ARG A 24 40.80 22.67 28.00
C ARG A 24 42.13 21.97 28.21
N ALA A 25 42.20 20.97 29.10
CA ALA A 25 43.39 20.15 29.30
C ALA A 25 43.67 19.28 28.06
N GLN A 26 42.63 18.68 27.46
CA GLN A 26 42.71 17.94 26.20
C GLN A 26 43.09 18.85 25.02
N GLN A 27 42.58 20.09 24.99
CA GLN A 27 42.98 21.09 23.99
C GLN A 27 44.42 21.59 24.18
N LYS A 28 44.92 21.71 25.41
CA LYS A 28 46.34 22.03 25.69
C LYS A 28 47.28 20.88 25.29
N LEU A 29 46.88 19.63 25.50
CA LEU A 29 47.59 18.45 25.00
C LEU A 29 47.62 18.40 23.47
N ASN A 30 46.54 18.82 22.80
CA ASN A 30 46.47 18.95 21.34
C ASN A 30 47.17 20.21 20.78
N GLN A 31 47.56 21.18 21.60
CA GLN A 31 48.27 22.40 21.17
C GLN A 31 49.80 22.30 21.23
N LEU A 32 50.36 21.22 21.82
CA LEU A 32 51.81 20.95 21.85
C LEU A 32 52.32 20.08 20.70
N GLY A 33 51.46 19.77 19.72
CA GLY A 33 51.85 19.19 18.43
C GLY A 33 51.38 20.10 17.30
N HIS A 34 52.31 20.68 16.53
CA HIS A 34 52.05 21.57 15.41
C HIS A 34 50.97 21.07 14.45
N GLY A 35 49.94 21.91 14.19
CA GLY A 35 49.01 21.78 13.06
C GLY A 35 49.63 22.31 11.74
N PRO A 36 48.83 22.63 10.68
CA PRO A 36 47.37 22.55 10.58
C PRO A 36 46.82 22.03 9.23
N LYS A 37 45.52 21.73 9.13
CA LYS A 37 44.59 22.46 8.25
C LYS A 37 43.12 22.02 8.39
N CYS A 38 42.29 23.05 8.24
CA CYS A 38 40.84 23.13 8.29
C CYS A 38 40.16 22.13 7.32
N ALA A 39 39.03 21.54 7.74
CA ALA A 39 38.11 20.85 6.85
C ALA A 39 36.79 21.61 6.77
N SER A 40 36.64 22.38 5.71
CA SER A 40 35.35 22.62 5.07
C SER A 40 34.86 21.30 4.46
N LEU A 41 33.70 20.82 4.89
CA LEU A 41 33.02 19.70 4.25
C LEU A 41 32.48 20.13 2.88
N CYS A 42 33.10 19.64 1.81
CA CYS A 42 32.42 19.51 0.53
C CYS A 42 32.90 18.25 -0.22
N VAL A 43 31.91 17.62 -0.84
CA VAL A 43 31.92 16.34 -1.54
C VAL A 43 32.64 16.45 -2.89
N ARG A 44 33.48 15.46 -3.26
CA ARG A 44 33.41 14.79 -4.58
C ARG A 44 34.39 13.62 -4.72
N ARG A 45 33.88 12.55 -5.33
CA ARG A 45 34.57 11.33 -5.79
C ARG A 45 35.57 11.68 -6.90
N SER A 46 36.73 11.03 -6.90
CA SER A 46 37.43 10.67 -8.13
C SER A 46 38.35 9.46 -7.90
N SER A 47 38.38 8.64 -8.94
CA SER A 47 38.96 7.30 -9.09
C SER A 47 40.49 7.25 -9.11
N SER A 48 41.00 6.04 -8.82
CA SER A 48 42.18 5.37 -9.40
C SER A 48 43.50 6.13 -9.53
N THR A 49 44.52 5.71 -8.76
CA THR A 49 45.68 4.94 -9.26
C THR A 49 46.66 4.75 -8.10
N VAL A 50 46.99 3.50 -7.76
CA VAL A 50 48.11 3.17 -6.87
C VAL A 50 49.15 2.43 -7.71
N ALA A 51 50.38 2.93 -7.67
CA ALA A 51 51.59 2.15 -7.89
C ALA A 51 52.57 2.45 -6.74
N PRO A 52 53.47 1.49 -6.41
CA PRO A 52 53.72 1.10 -5.03
C PRO A 52 55.07 1.59 -4.51
N SER A 53 55.21 1.80 -3.19
CA SER A 53 56.53 1.72 -2.58
C SER A 53 56.50 1.43 -1.07
N ALA A 54 57.48 0.62 -0.68
CA ALA A 54 58.04 0.41 0.65
C ALA A 54 57.26 -0.49 1.62
N ALA A 55 57.65 -1.77 1.57
CA ALA A 55 57.46 -2.75 2.62
C ALA A 55 57.90 -2.19 3.99
N ARG A 56 56.93 -2.05 4.90
CA ARG A 56 57.20 -2.00 6.35
C ARG A 56 57.11 -3.41 6.90
N SER A 57 58.06 -3.74 7.77
CA SER A 57 58.25 -5.08 8.30
C SER A 57 57.04 -5.55 9.11
N ASN A 58 56.71 -6.85 9.01
CA ASN A 58 55.61 -7.50 9.75
C ASN A 58 55.74 -7.39 11.29
N LYS A 59 56.91 -7.02 11.81
CA LYS A 59 57.15 -6.91 13.26
C LYS A 59 56.55 -5.64 13.89
N ASP A 60 56.43 -4.55 13.15
CA ASP A 60 55.90 -3.28 13.69
C ASP A 60 54.37 -3.25 13.76
N LEU A 61 53.69 -4.07 12.94
CA LEU A 61 52.24 -4.26 12.96
C LEU A 61 51.78 -5.23 14.07
N GLU A 62 52.61 -6.20 14.46
CA GLU A 62 52.33 -7.09 15.60
C GLU A 62 52.50 -6.37 16.94
N ALA A 63 53.49 -5.47 17.07
CA ALA A 63 53.69 -4.67 18.27
C ALA A 63 52.54 -3.67 18.52
N ALA A 64 52.04 -3.01 17.46
CA ALA A 64 50.89 -2.09 17.55
C ALA A 64 49.57 -2.82 17.85
N ARG A 65 49.42 -4.09 17.45
CA ARG A 65 48.27 -4.93 17.80
C ARG A 65 48.32 -5.43 19.25
N HIS A 66 49.51 -5.68 19.80
CA HIS A 66 49.69 -6.09 21.20
C HIS A 66 49.47 -4.94 22.21
N ASP A 67 49.79 -3.69 21.86
CA ASP A 67 49.49 -2.54 22.72
C ASP A 67 47.99 -2.15 22.71
N ALA A 68 47.30 -2.33 21.57
CA ALA A 68 45.86 -2.10 21.47
C ALA A 68 45.03 -3.12 22.30
N THR A 69 45.51 -4.35 22.43
CA THR A 69 44.82 -5.40 23.22
C THR A 69 45.05 -5.28 24.73
N ARG A 70 46.20 -4.77 25.17
CA ARG A 70 46.46 -4.51 26.60
C ARG A 70 45.67 -3.32 27.15
N CYS A 71 45.37 -2.31 26.31
CA CYS A 71 44.62 -1.13 26.72
C CYS A 71 43.10 -1.38 26.86
N ASN A 72 42.56 -2.45 26.27
CA ASN A 72 41.12 -2.73 26.30
C ASN A 72 40.61 -3.35 27.62
N SER A 73 41.44 -4.08 28.37
CA SER A 73 40.98 -4.72 29.63
C SER A 73 40.78 -3.74 30.78
N GLN A 74 41.51 -2.62 30.80
CA GLN A 74 41.35 -1.56 31.80
C GLN A 74 40.24 -0.56 31.46
N ARG A 75 39.78 -0.52 30.21
CA ARG A 75 38.84 0.50 29.71
C ARG A 75 37.43 0.37 30.32
N TRP A 76 37.04 -0.83 30.74
CA TRP A 76 35.67 -1.15 31.20
C TRP A 76 35.61 -1.60 32.66
N SER A 77 36.69 -1.43 33.42
CA SER A 77 36.77 -1.81 34.84
C SER A 77 35.79 -1.04 35.74
N VAL A 78 35.27 0.10 35.28
CA VAL A 78 34.29 0.95 35.99
C VAL A 78 32.84 0.64 35.60
N LEU A 79 32.64 -0.25 34.61
CA LEU A 79 31.31 -0.59 34.11
C LEU A 79 30.74 -1.80 34.86
N SER A 80 29.41 -1.83 35.01
CA SER A 80 28.73 -3.04 35.46
C SER A 80 29.01 -4.21 34.50
N GLU A 81 28.91 -5.43 35.00
CA GLU A 81 29.10 -6.64 34.20
C GLU A 81 28.18 -6.69 32.97
N LYS A 82 26.92 -6.24 33.12
CA LYS A 82 25.96 -6.12 32.02
C LYS A 82 26.41 -5.12 30.95
N GLN A 83 26.93 -3.97 31.36
CA GLN A 83 27.45 -2.96 30.43
C GLN A 83 28.70 -3.46 29.70
N SER A 84 29.65 -4.05 30.44
CA SER A 84 30.85 -4.66 29.86
C SER A 84 30.51 -5.78 28.87
N SER A 85 29.58 -6.66 29.23
CA SER A 85 29.13 -7.75 28.35
C SER A 85 28.48 -7.22 27.07
N CYS A 86 27.60 -6.22 27.19
CA CYS A 86 26.96 -5.57 26.05
C CYS A 86 27.99 -4.94 25.09
N LEU A 87 28.98 -4.23 25.61
CA LEU A 87 30.04 -3.63 24.80
C LEU A 87 30.91 -4.71 24.12
N LYS A 88 31.27 -5.79 24.82
CA LYS A 88 32.04 -6.92 24.23
C LYS A 88 31.25 -7.55 23.08
N GLN A 89 29.95 -7.74 23.27
CA GLN A 89 29.07 -8.31 22.26
C GLN A 89 28.98 -7.39 21.04
N PHE A 90 28.82 -6.08 21.24
CA PHE A 90 28.75 -5.11 20.16
C PHE A 90 30.07 -5.02 19.38
N GLU A 91 31.23 -4.96 20.05
CA GLU A 91 32.53 -4.97 19.35
C GLU A 91 32.72 -6.23 18.49
N ARG A 92 32.24 -7.39 18.97
CA ARG A 92 32.30 -8.67 18.23
C ARG A 92 31.28 -8.76 17.08
N SER A 93 30.21 -7.98 17.11
CA SER A 93 29.18 -7.92 16.05
C SER A 93 29.61 -7.15 14.79
N GLY A 94 30.77 -6.49 14.83
CA GLY A 94 31.32 -5.78 13.68
C GLY A 94 31.62 -6.72 12.52
N LEU A 95 31.41 -6.24 11.30
CA LEU A 95 31.89 -6.94 10.10
C LEU A 95 33.42 -6.86 10.08
N ASN A 96 34.07 -7.99 9.82
CA ASN A 96 35.52 -8.00 9.62
C ASN A 96 35.88 -7.24 8.31
N ASP A 97 37.04 -6.58 8.27
CA ASP A 97 37.54 -5.78 7.13
C ASP A 97 37.86 -6.61 5.85
N SER A 98 37.45 -7.87 5.77
CA SER A 98 37.62 -8.68 4.57
C SER A 98 36.64 -8.27 3.46
N HIS A 99 37.05 -8.45 2.21
CA HIS A 99 36.18 -8.23 1.06
C HIS A 99 34.97 -9.18 1.12
N ILE A 100 33.78 -8.64 1.40
CA ILE A 100 32.53 -9.41 1.44
C ILE A 100 32.08 -9.69 0.00
N SER A 101 32.02 -10.97 -0.35
CA SER A 101 31.49 -11.47 -1.62
C SER A 101 29.97 -11.25 -1.71
N THR A 102 29.47 -10.93 -2.90
CA THR A 102 28.04 -10.82 -3.16
C THR A 102 27.41 -12.18 -3.40
N TRP A 103 26.10 -12.30 -3.13
CA TRP A 103 25.33 -13.50 -3.44
C TRP A 103 25.23 -13.77 -4.95
N ASP A 104 25.17 -12.71 -5.77
CA ASP A 104 25.22 -12.84 -7.23
C ASP A 104 26.57 -13.42 -7.70
N SER A 105 27.69 -12.96 -7.10
CA SER A 105 29.00 -13.54 -7.38
C SER A 105 29.11 -14.99 -6.93
N LEU A 106 28.38 -15.41 -5.89
CA LEU A 106 28.35 -16.81 -5.47
C LEU A 106 27.53 -17.66 -6.46
N ALA A 107 26.38 -17.15 -6.89
CA ALA A 107 25.50 -17.83 -7.85
C ALA A 107 26.12 -17.98 -9.25
N SER A 108 27.02 -17.06 -9.63
CA SER A 108 27.72 -17.08 -10.92
C SER A 108 28.98 -17.96 -10.94
N ILE A 109 29.36 -18.60 -9.83
CA ILE A 109 30.57 -19.45 -9.81
C ILE A 109 30.31 -20.73 -10.60
N GLU A 110 31.16 -20.97 -11.59
CA GLU A 110 31.28 -22.24 -12.30
C GLU A 110 32.47 -22.99 -11.74
N LEU A 111 32.22 -24.15 -11.13
CA LEU A 111 33.28 -25.02 -10.62
C LEU A 111 33.56 -26.09 -11.67
N ASP A 112 34.76 -26.03 -12.26
CA ASP A 112 35.26 -27.06 -13.16
C ASP A 112 35.63 -28.30 -12.34
N ALA A 113 34.94 -29.43 -12.55
CA ALA A 113 35.20 -30.68 -11.86
C ALA A 113 36.64 -31.20 -12.05
N SER A 114 37.35 -30.71 -13.07
CA SER A 114 38.73 -31.08 -13.38
C SER A 114 39.81 -30.22 -12.69
N LYS A 115 39.44 -29.04 -12.15
CA LYS A 115 40.38 -28.12 -11.46
C LYS A 115 40.01 -27.98 -9.98
N ARG A 116 40.93 -28.36 -9.08
CA ARG A 116 40.81 -28.12 -7.63
C ARG A 116 41.01 -26.64 -7.26
N GLU A 117 40.35 -25.71 -7.93
CA GLU A 117 40.39 -24.30 -7.57
C GLU A 117 39.33 -23.99 -6.50
N SER A 118 39.76 -23.92 -5.24
CA SER A 118 38.91 -23.49 -4.13
C SER A 118 38.89 -21.96 -4.04
N ARG A 119 37.77 -21.32 -4.37
CA ARG A 119 37.61 -19.87 -4.21
C ARG A 119 37.16 -19.56 -2.78
N ILE A 120 37.97 -18.80 -2.04
CA ILE A 120 37.60 -18.33 -0.70
C ILE A 120 36.62 -17.17 -0.83
N VAL A 121 35.52 -17.23 -0.10
CA VAL A 121 34.50 -16.18 -0.03
C VAL A 121 34.23 -15.80 1.42
N THR A 122 33.95 -14.53 1.66
CA THR A 122 33.31 -14.06 2.90
C THR A 122 31.90 -13.62 2.55
N ILE A 123 30.87 -14.20 3.17
CA ILE A 123 29.47 -13.92 2.85
C ILE A 123 28.65 -13.71 4.11
N CYS A 124 27.65 -12.82 4.03
CA CYS A 124 26.74 -12.53 5.12
C CYS A 124 25.32 -13.04 4.82
N GLY A 125 24.63 -13.48 5.85
CA GLY A 125 23.26 -13.95 5.75
C GLY A 125 22.69 -14.36 7.09
N TYR A 126 21.60 -15.12 7.05
CA TYR A 126 20.92 -15.66 8.23
C TYR A 126 20.97 -17.18 8.20
N ILE A 127 21.28 -17.80 9.33
CA ILE A 127 21.16 -19.26 9.46
C ILE A 127 19.69 -19.58 9.73
N THR A 128 19.10 -20.46 8.93
CA THR A 128 17.70 -20.88 9.10
C THR A 128 17.55 -22.35 9.45
N SER A 129 18.52 -23.21 9.11
CA SER A 129 18.47 -24.61 9.55
C SER A 129 19.85 -25.13 9.87
N GLN A 130 19.89 -26.09 10.79
CA GLN A 130 21.07 -26.81 11.20
C GLN A 130 20.76 -28.30 11.26
N ARG A 131 21.64 -29.12 10.69
CA ARG A 131 21.58 -30.58 10.74
C ARG A 131 22.96 -31.13 11.09
N SER A 132 23.04 -31.94 12.14
CA SER A 132 24.29 -32.57 12.56
C SER A 132 24.44 -33.96 11.94
N ALA A 133 25.60 -34.27 11.36
CA ALA A 133 25.93 -35.62 10.90
C ALA A 133 27.40 -35.97 11.21
N GLY A 134 27.61 -36.94 12.10
CA GLY A 134 28.95 -37.33 12.54
C GLY A 134 29.71 -36.15 13.20
N LYS A 135 30.86 -35.80 12.60
CA LYS A 135 31.74 -34.69 13.03
C LYS A 135 31.41 -33.35 12.36
N PHE A 136 30.45 -33.32 11.44
CA PHE A 136 30.10 -32.15 10.65
C PHE A 136 28.71 -31.62 11.01
N GLU A 137 28.55 -30.32 10.77
CA GLU A 137 27.29 -29.58 10.83
C GLU A 137 26.98 -29.04 9.43
N PHE A 138 25.73 -29.17 9.04
CA PHE A 138 25.19 -28.68 7.79
C PHE A 138 24.21 -27.56 8.11
N LEU A 139 24.58 -26.33 7.74
CA LEU A 139 23.76 -25.15 7.94
C LEU A 139 23.13 -24.73 6.62
N GLN A 140 21.94 -24.14 6.69
CA GLN A 140 21.38 -23.38 5.58
C GLN A 140 21.60 -21.91 5.83
N LEU A 141 22.43 -21.28 5.00
CA LEU A 141 22.62 -19.85 4.99
C LEU A 141 21.65 -19.26 3.97
N VAL A 142 20.83 -18.32 4.43
CA VAL A 142 19.88 -17.56 3.62
C VAL A 142 20.41 -16.16 3.43
N ASN A 143 20.27 -15.60 2.23
CA ASN A 143 20.76 -14.27 1.92
C ASN A 143 20.02 -13.16 2.71
N PRO A 144 20.56 -11.93 2.76
CA PRO A 144 19.88 -10.82 3.43
C PRO A 144 18.50 -10.47 2.83
N ARG A 145 18.23 -10.91 1.60
CA ARG A 145 16.92 -10.78 0.94
C ARG A 145 15.95 -11.91 1.30
N LEU A 146 16.34 -12.93 2.05
CA LEU A 146 15.46 -14.05 2.40
C LEU A 146 14.78 -14.70 1.18
N ASP A 147 15.47 -14.74 0.03
CA ASP A 147 14.97 -15.31 -1.23
C ASP A 147 15.94 -16.33 -1.86
N GLN A 148 17.18 -16.39 -1.40
CA GLN A 148 18.17 -17.38 -1.85
C GLN A 148 18.84 -18.07 -0.67
N ALA A 149 19.25 -19.32 -0.87
CA ALA A 149 20.04 -20.07 0.10
C ALA A 149 21.20 -20.84 -0.52
N VAL A 150 22.22 -21.07 0.31
CA VAL A 150 23.33 -21.98 0.05
C VAL A 150 23.56 -22.88 1.26
N GLN A 151 23.99 -24.12 1.00
CA GLN A 151 24.41 -25.02 2.05
C GLN A 151 25.80 -24.61 2.55
N VAL A 152 25.99 -24.64 3.87
CA VAL A 152 27.27 -24.43 4.52
C VAL A 152 27.62 -25.69 5.30
N ILE A 153 28.84 -26.18 5.16
CA ILE A 153 29.38 -27.31 5.92
C ILE A 153 30.49 -26.80 6.82
N CYS A 154 30.46 -27.18 8.10
CA CYS A 154 31.56 -26.92 9.02
C CYS A 154 31.80 -28.10 9.95
N SER A 155 32.99 -28.19 10.55
CA SER A 155 33.22 -29.16 11.63
C SER A 155 32.54 -28.70 12.92
N LYS A 156 32.18 -29.64 13.80
CA LYS A 156 31.67 -29.32 15.15
C LYS A 156 32.67 -28.49 15.97
N GLU A 157 33.97 -28.62 15.68
CA GLU A 157 35.01 -27.80 16.30
C GLU A 157 34.99 -26.37 15.78
N THR A 158 34.85 -26.18 14.46
CA THR A 158 34.75 -24.85 13.82
C THR A 158 33.59 -24.05 14.40
N LEU A 159 32.44 -24.70 14.64
CA LEU A 159 31.27 -24.05 15.24
C LEU A 159 31.48 -23.65 16.72
N ARG A 160 32.38 -24.34 17.43
CA ARG A 160 32.67 -24.13 18.86
C ARG A 160 33.87 -23.22 19.12
N ARG A 161 34.65 -22.85 18.10
CA ARG A 161 35.83 -21.99 18.26
C ARG A 161 35.40 -20.53 18.47
N PRO A 162 35.81 -19.87 19.57
CA PRO A 162 35.75 -18.42 19.66
C PRO A 162 36.71 -17.80 18.61
N MET A 163 36.35 -16.63 18.07
CA MET A 163 37.20 -15.85 17.15
C MET A 163 38.64 -15.77 17.68
N SER A 164 39.61 -16.11 16.82
CA SER A 164 41.03 -16.10 17.15
C SER A 164 41.47 -14.68 17.54
N GLY A 165 41.76 -14.49 18.83
CA GLY A 165 42.20 -13.21 19.41
C GLY A 165 42.17 -13.15 20.94
N GLN A 166 41.55 -14.12 21.65
CA GLN A 166 41.44 -14.11 23.12
C GLN A 166 41.66 -15.49 23.76
N THR A 167 42.74 -16.20 23.44
CA THR A 167 43.11 -17.45 24.15
C THR A 167 44.41 -17.37 24.95
N HIS A 168 45.04 -16.20 25.07
CA HIS A 168 46.12 -16.03 26.04
C HIS A 168 45.56 -15.62 27.41
N GLY A 169 45.38 -16.60 28.29
CA GLY A 169 45.22 -16.38 29.73
C GLY A 169 43.91 -16.84 30.39
N LEU A 170 42.98 -17.47 29.66
CA LEU A 170 41.74 -18.00 30.24
C LEU A 170 41.90 -19.47 30.65
N SER A 171 41.41 -19.82 31.84
CA SER A 171 41.41 -21.19 32.35
C SER A 171 40.47 -22.09 31.54
N LYS A 172 40.71 -23.41 31.55
CA LYS A 172 39.85 -24.40 30.87
C LYS A 172 38.36 -24.28 31.26
N ALA A 173 38.08 -23.89 32.50
CA ALA A 173 36.74 -23.65 33.03
C ALA A 173 36.11 -22.33 32.54
N GLU A 174 36.91 -21.30 32.24
CA GLU A 174 36.43 -20.03 31.65
C GLU A 174 36.23 -20.14 30.14
N VAL A 175 37.00 -20.99 29.47
CA VAL A 175 36.74 -21.38 28.08
C VAL A 175 35.47 -22.22 28.02
N GLU A 176 35.25 -23.14 28.97
CA GLU A 176 34.00 -23.92 29.11
C GLU A 176 32.79 -23.09 29.53
N SER A 177 32.95 -22.01 30.31
CA SER A 177 31.86 -21.06 30.62
C SER A 177 31.62 -20.03 29.50
N GLN A 178 32.59 -19.85 28.60
CA GLN A 178 32.46 -19.12 27.34
C GLN A 178 32.17 -20.03 26.13
N VAL A 179 31.89 -21.33 26.36
CA VAL A 179 31.30 -22.19 25.35
C VAL A 179 29.91 -21.63 25.08
N PHE A 180 29.81 -20.79 24.05
CA PHE A 180 28.56 -20.58 23.33
C PHE A 180 28.21 -21.90 22.60
N SER A 181 27.92 -22.96 23.35
CA SER A 181 27.17 -24.11 22.84
C SER A 181 25.66 -23.83 22.83
N THR A 182 25.28 -22.55 22.94
CA THR A 182 23.92 -22.04 22.82
C THR A 182 23.97 -20.75 21.99
N GLU A 183 23.48 -20.65 20.77
CA GLU A 183 22.92 -21.60 19.78
C GLU A 183 22.87 -20.73 18.50
N ILE A 184 23.48 -21.15 17.40
CA ILE A 184 23.14 -20.56 16.11
C ILE A 184 21.71 -21.03 15.80
N ARG A 185 20.73 -20.17 16.10
CA ARG A 185 19.31 -20.43 15.92
C ARG A 185 18.85 -19.95 14.55
N GLY A 186 17.62 -20.33 14.19
CA GLY A 186 16.94 -19.76 13.04
C GLY A 186 16.90 -18.23 13.13
N HIS A 187 17.19 -17.56 12.02
CA HIS A 187 17.35 -16.11 11.87
C HIS A 187 18.57 -15.47 12.53
N THR A 188 19.54 -16.25 13.03
CA THR A 188 20.81 -15.69 13.53
C THR A 188 21.61 -15.09 12.37
N PRO A 189 21.92 -13.78 12.37
CA PRO A 189 22.76 -13.18 11.36
C PRO A 189 24.23 -13.58 11.57
N VAL A 190 24.91 -13.94 10.48
CA VAL A 190 26.28 -14.44 10.50
C VAL A 190 27.11 -13.84 9.36
N GLN A 191 28.41 -13.72 9.60
CA GLN A 191 29.44 -13.60 8.56
C GLN A 191 30.19 -14.93 8.48
N ILE A 192 30.29 -15.51 7.28
CA ILE A 192 30.94 -16.80 7.05
C ILE A 192 32.09 -16.59 6.10
N THR A 193 33.28 -17.09 6.46
CA THR A 193 34.44 -17.18 5.56
C THR A 193 34.75 -18.64 5.29
N GLY A 194 34.92 -19.02 4.04
CA GLY A 194 35.22 -20.39 3.66
C GLY A 194 35.43 -20.58 2.16
N SER A 195 35.75 -21.81 1.77
CA SER A 195 35.93 -22.19 0.37
C SER A 195 34.61 -22.63 -0.26
N VAL A 196 34.35 -22.18 -1.48
CA VAL A 196 33.23 -22.65 -2.29
C VAL A 196 33.63 -23.96 -2.96
N VAL A 197 32.81 -25.00 -2.82
CA VAL A 197 33.05 -26.34 -3.38
C VAL A 197 31.81 -26.87 -4.10
N ALA A 198 32.01 -27.79 -5.03
CA ALA A 198 30.92 -28.41 -5.77
C ALA A 198 30.17 -29.36 -4.85
N ARG A 199 28.85 -29.27 -4.85
CA ARG A 199 28.02 -30.08 -3.97
C ARG A 199 27.95 -31.52 -4.49
N ALA A 200 28.39 -32.49 -3.68
CA ALA A 200 28.18 -33.89 -3.99
C ALA A 200 26.69 -34.27 -3.81
N ALA A 201 26.08 -34.90 -4.81
CA ALA A 201 24.72 -35.41 -4.69
C ALA A 201 24.64 -36.42 -3.52
N PRO A 202 23.59 -36.37 -2.68
CA PRO A 202 23.45 -37.33 -1.60
C PRO A 202 23.40 -38.77 -2.14
N PRO A 203 23.99 -39.76 -1.44
CA PRO A 203 23.94 -41.15 -1.87
C PRO A 203 22.49 -41.61 -2.02
N LYS A 204 22.14 -42.17 -3.18
CA LYS A 204 20.78 -42.64 -3.49
C LYS A 204 20.38 -43.72 -2.48
N ASN A 205 19.35 -43.45 -1.67
CA ASN A 205 18.67 -44.52 -0.93
C ASN A 205 17.91 -45.39 -1.95
N LYS A 206 18.16 -46.70 -1.95
CA LYS A 206 17.39 -47.69 -2.74
C LYS A 206 15.92 -47.62 -2.32
N GLY A 207 15.10 -46.89 -3.07
CA GLY A 207 13.65 -46.73 -2.82
C GLY A 207 13.01 -45.43 -3.30
N GLN A 208 13.77 -44.42 -3.75
CA GLN A 208 13.23 -43.17 -4.31
C GLN A 208 13.62 -43.00 -5.79
N ALA A 209 13.38 -44.02 -6.60
CA ALA A 209 13.78 -44.02 -8.02
C ALA A 209 12.82 -43.26 -8.96
N ASP A 210 11.60 -42.90 -8.55
CA ASP A 210 10.57 -42.49 -9.52
C ASP A 210 10.10 -41.02 -9.47
N ARG A 211 10.86 -40.10 -8.86
CA ARG A 211 10.44 -38.67 -8.84
C ARG A 211 11.44 -37.63 -9.33
N ILE A 212 12.61 -38.06 -9.83
CA ILE A 212 13.59 -37.13 -10.41
C ILE A 212 14.15 -37.78 -11.69
N GLN A 213 13.34 -37.82 -12.74
CA GLN A 213 13.78 -38.23 -14.08
C GLN A 213 13.60 -37.16 -15.16
N ASN A 214 13.25 -35.92 -14.79
CA ASN A 214 13.17 -34.80 -15.73
C ASN A 214 13.93 -33.57 -15.20
N LEU A 215 15.25 -33.65 -15.06
CA LEU A 215 16.11 -32.50 -14.73
C LEU A 215 17.37 -32.41 -15.62
N ASP A 216 17.42 -33.13 -16.73
CA ASP A 216 18.50 -32.97 -17.72
C ASP A 216 18.17 -31.94 -18.81
N ASP A 217 16.97 -31.35 -18.77
CA ASP A 217 16.58 -30.21 -19.60
C ASP A 217 16.05 -29.08 -18.70
N GLN A 218 16.89 -28.08 -18.37
CA GLN A 218 16.56 -26.64 -18.30
C GLN A 218 17.60 -25.80 -17.52
N GLU A 219 17.86 -24.61 -18.05
CA GLU A 219 18.82 -23.56 -17.65
C GLU A 219 18.70 -23.00 -16.21
N ASN A 220 17.91 -23.60 -15.31
CA ASN A 220 17.68 -23.04 -13.98
C ASN A 220 18.73 -23.49 -12.95
N ARG A 221 19.75 -22.64 -12.74
CA ARG A 221 20.80 -22.77 -11.70
C ARG A 221 20.28 -22.65 -10.24
N VAL A 222 18.97 -22.58 -10.03
CA VAL A 222 18.32 -22.34 -8.74
C VAL A 222 17.16 -23.32 -8.58
N LEU A 223 17.13 -24.06 -7.48
CA LEU A 223 16.07 -25.02 -7.16
C LEU A 223 15.11 -24.43 -6.12
N GLU A 224 13.82 -24.33 -6.42
CA GLU A 224 12.84 -23.90 -5.42
C GLU A 224 12.76 -24.88 -4.26
N LYS A 225 12.80 -24.33 -3.04
CA LYS A 225 12.72 -25.09 -1.80
C LYS A 225 11.92 -24.33 -0.75
N LEU A 226 11.10 -25.06 0.02
CA LEU A 226 10.46 -24.52 1.21
C LEU A 226 11.46 -24.51 2.39
N ASP A 227 11.83 -23.32 2.86
CA ASP A 227 12.60 -23.12 4.09
C ASP A 227 11.65 -23.02 5.31
N PRO A 228 11.94 -23.72 6.42
CA PRO A 228 11.06 -23.77 7.58
C PRO A 228 10.88 -22.44 8.32
N PHE A 229 11.73 -21.45 8.07
CA PHE A 229 11.71 -20.14 8.73
C PHE A 229 11.23 -19.03 7.81
N VAL A 230 11.69 -19.01 6.56
CA VAL A 230 11.40 -17.92 5.63
C VAL A 230 10.42 -18.29 4.51
N GLY A 231 10.04 -19.56 4.37
CA GLY A 231 9.12 -20.01 3.30
C GLY A 231 9.84 -20.30 1.99
N HIS A 232 9.17 -20.13 0.85
CA HIS A 232 9.75 -20.45 -0.47
C HIS A 232 11.01 -19.62 -0.77
N ILE A 233 12.10 -20.29 -1.16
CA ILE A 233 13.37 -19.68 -1.53
C ILE A 233 14.05 -20.45 -2.67
N GLY A 234 14.96 -19.79 -3.37
CA GLY A 234 15.84 -20.39 -4.35
C GLY A 234 17.10 -20.98 -3.72
N LEU A 235 17.24 -22.30 -3.69
CA LEU A 235 18.47 -22.97 -3.28
C LEU A 235 19.47 -22.97 -4.44
N LEU A 236 20.76 -22.73 -4.16
CA LEU A 236 21.87 -22.97 -5.09
C LEU A 236 22.34 -24.43 -4.94
N PRO A 237 21.87 -25.39 -5.76
CA PRO A 237 22.20 -26.81 -5.57
C PRO A 237 23.63 -27.16 -6.01
N GLN A 238 24.24 -26.36 -6.89
CA GLN A 238 25.51 -26.63 -7.55
C GLN A 238 26.73 -26.40 -6.66
N VAL A 239 26.61 -25.52 -5.66
CA VAL A 239 27.69 -25.13 -4.76
C VAL A 239 27.31 -25.29 -3.29
N GLU A 240 28.31 -25.47 -2.45
CA GLU A 240 28.23 -25.33 -1.00
C GLU A 240 29.47 -24.63 -0.46
N ILE A 241 29.39 -24.07 0.75
CA ILE A 241 30.51 -23.38 1.39
C ILE A 241 31.07 -24.26 2.49
N GLN A 242 32.33 -24.67 2.37
CA GLN A 242 33.07 -25.27 3.47
C GLN A 242 33.61 -24.15 4.37
N ALA A 243 32.93 -23.89 5.47
CA ALA A 243 33.25 -22.77 6.35
C ALA A 243 34.52 -23.02 7.16
N GLU A 244 35.45 -22.07 7.07
CA GLU A 244 36.65 -21.96 7.91
C GLU A 244 36.33 -21.22 9.21
N SER A 245 35.45 -20.21 9.13
CA SER A 245 34.97 -19.45 10.28
C SER A 245 33.51 -19.04 10.11
N ILE A 246 32.75 -19.09 11.20
CA ILE A 246 31.38 -18.56 11.28
C ILE A 246 31.35 -17.58 12.46
N SER A 247 31.03 -16.32 12.17
CA SER A 247 30.97 -15.25 13.15
C SER A 247 29.53 -14.77 13.29
N PRO A 248 28.82 -15.10 14.39
CA PRO A 248 27.53 -14.53 14.70
C PRO A 248 27.63 -13.02 14.88
N LEU A 249 26.85 -12.27 14.10
CA LEU A 249 26.80 -10.81 14.16
C LEU A 249 25.77 -10.33 15.19
N ASN A 250 24.82 -11.19 15.55
CA ASN A 250 23.86 -10.92 16.62
C ASN A 250 23.25 -12.25 17.10
N THR A 251 22.45 -12.21 18.15
CA THR A 251 21.66 -13.36 18.61
C THR A 251 20.20 -13.22 18.24
N PHE A 252 19.48 -14.34 18.15
CA PHE A 252 18.03 -14.37 18.05
C PHE A 252 17.45 -14.81 19.42
N PRO A 253 16.37 -14.17 19.92
CA PRO A 253 15.83 -14.47 21.25
C PRO A 253 15.47 -15.93 21.44
N ALA A 254 15.74 -16.44 22.64
CA ALA A 254 15.64 -17.88 22.90
C ALA A 254 14.19 -18.37 23.09
N ASP A 255 13.33 -17.47 23.51
CA ASP A 255 11.91 -17.62 23.81
C ASP A 255 11.02 -17.37 22.58
N LEU A 256 11.60 -16.97 21.45
CA LEU A 256 10.89 -16.61 20.24
C LEU A 256 11.09 -17.66 19.15
N VAL A 257 9.99 -18.20 18.61
CA VAL A 257 9.99 -19.11 17.46
C VAL A 257 9.43 -18.36 16.26
N ALA A 258 10.25 -18.11 15.24
CA ALA A 258 9.86 -17.39 14.03
C ALA A 258 9.90 -18.29 12.80
N LYS A 259 9.01 -19.28 12.75
CA LYS A 259 8.86 -20.17 11.60
C LYS A 259 7.88 -19.60 10.57
N CYS A 260 7.91 -20.10 9.34
CA CYS A 260 7.04 -19.59 8.26
C CYS A 260 5.54 -19.79 8.51
N ASP A 261 5.16 -20.79 9.31
CA ASP A 261 3.80 -21.08 9.77
C ASP A 261 3.36 -20.23 10.98
N THR A 262 4.28 -19.45 11.56
CA THR A 262 3.98 -18.63 12.73
C THR A 262 3.25 -17.36 12.33
N ALA A 263 1.97 -17.26 12.72
CA ALA A 263 1.19 -16.04 12.57
C ALA A 263 1.58 -15.02 13.66
N PHE A 264 2.44 -14.07 13.30
CA PHE A 264 2.78 -12.97 14.19
C PHE A 264 1.71 -11.89 14.20
N PRO A 265 1.43 -11.27 15.35
CA PRO A 265 0.51 -10.15 15.43
C PRO A 265 1.16 -8.86 14.86
N PRO A 266 0.38 -7.82 14.57
CA PRO A 266 0.87 -6.56 13.99
C PRO A 266 2.03 -5.88 14.74
N GLU A 267 2.08 -6.03 16.07
CA GLU A 267 3.13 -5.51 16.94
C GLU A 267 4.52 -6.08 16.60
N LEU A 268 4.55 -7.24 15.95
CA LEU A 268 5.77 -7.94 15.52
C LEU A 268 5.90 -7.91 13.99
N ARG A 269 5.53 -6.78 13.34
CA ARG A 269 5.60 -6.59 11.88
C ARG A 269 6.96 -6.95 11.28
N HIS A 270 8.05 -6.66 11.97
CA HIS A 270 9.41 -7.04 11.54
C HIS A 270 9.63 -8.56 11.46
N LEU A 271 8.96 -9.36 12.29
CA LEU A 271 8.99 -10.83 12.21
C LEU A 271 8.04 -11.36 11.14
N GLN A 272 6.88 -10.72 10.93
CA GLN A 272 6.03 -11.02 9.77
C GLN A 272 6.84 -10.90 8.48
N PHE A 273 7.66 -9.84 8.33
CA PHE A 273 8.58 -9.71 7.20
C PHE A 273 9.62 -10.83 7.12
N ARG A 274 10.05 -11.44 8.24
CA ARG A 274 11.00 -12.56 8.20
C ARG A 274 10.34 -13.87 7.81
N THR A 275 9.09 -14.10 8.20
CA THR A 275 8.43 -15.41 8.07
C THR A 275 7.45 -15.49 6.90
N ASP A 276 6.78 -14.40 6.56
CA ASP A 276 5.82 -14.33 5.44
C ASP A 276 6.51 -13.91 4.14
N ASN A 277 6.80 -14.90 3.30
CA ASN A 277 7.33 -14.66 1.96
C ASN A 277 6.35 -13.87 1.07
N GLY A 278 5.04 -14.14 1.18
CA GLY A 278 4.04 -13.42 0.42
C GLY A 278 4.07 -11.93 0.73
N LEU A 279 4.18 -11.53 2.00
CA LEU A 279 4.31 -10.13 2.38
C LEU A 279 5.57 -9.51 1.77
N ARG A 280 6.72 -10.18 1.89
CA ARG A 280 7.97 -9.69 1.29
C ARG A 280 7.85 -9.52 -0.22
N SER A 281 7.30 -10.51 -0.91
CA SER A 281 7.17 -10.49 -2.38
C SER A 281 6.26 -9.36 -2.84
N ARG A 282 5.14 -9.10 -2.15
CA ARG A 282 4.25 -7.96 -2.44
C ARG A 282 4.93 -6.62 -2.26
N ILE A 283 5.70 -6.42 -1.19
CA ILE A 283 6.42 -5.16 -0.94
C ILE A 283 7.55 -4.95 -1.97
N ARG A 284 8.24 -6.03 -2.39
CA ARG A 284 9.21 -5.96 -3.49
C ARG A 284 8.57 -5.66 -4.82
N LEU A 285 7.46 -6.33 -5.12
CA LEU A 285 6.70 -6.12 -6.35
C LEU A 285 6.24 -4.67 -6.44
N ARG A 286 5.71 -4.11 -5.34
CA ARG A 286 5.35 -2.69 -5.26
C ARG A 286 6.51 -1.77 -5.65
N SER A 287 7.72 -2.02 -5.15
CA SER A 287 8.92 -1.26 -5.52
C SER A 287 9.26 -1.40 -7.01
N LYS A 288 9.23 -2.63 -7.54
CA LYS A 288 9.48 -2.92 -8.98
C LYS A 288 8.47 -2.21 -9.87
N VAL A 289 7.17 -2.32 -9.57
CA VAL A 289 6.09 -1.68 -10.33
C VAL A 289 6.23 -0.16 -10.26
N ALA A 290 6.52 0.43 -9.10
CA ALA A 290 6.75 1.87 -8.99
C ALA A 290 7.93 2.34 -9.86
N SER A 291 9.02 1.56 -9.92
CA SER A 291 10.15 1.85 -10.82
C SER A 291 9.74 1.82 -12.30
N LYS A 292 8.87 0.88 -12.68
CA LYS A 292 8.41 0.75 -14.06
C LYS A 292 7.41 1.82 -14.47
N ILE A 293 6.55 2.23 -13.56
CA ILE A 293 5.71 3.42 -13.75
C ILE A 293 6.59 4.65 -13.99
N ARG A 294 7.62 4.89 -13.15
CA ARG A 294 8.55 6.02 -13.36
C ARG A 294 9.18 5.99 -14.75
N GLU A 295 9.65 4.82 -15.19
CA GLU A 295 10.19 4.63 -16.54
C GLU A 295 9.18 5.05 -17.63
N GLY A 296 7.91 4.65 -17.48
CA GLY A 296 6.84 5.03 -18.41
C GLY A 296 6.48 6.51 -18.38
N MET A 297 6.42 7.12 -17.19
CA MET A 297 6.16 8.55 -17.04
C MET A 297 7.27 9.38 -17.69
N LEU A 298 8.54 9.06 -17.44
CA LEU A 298 9.68 9.74 -18.05
C LEU A 298 9.72 9.55 -19.57
N LYS A 299 9.35 8.38 -20.08
CA LYS A 299 9.22 8.13 -21.53
C LYS A 299 8.12 8.98 -22.18
N ASN A 300 7.10 9.34 -21.41
CA ASN A 300 6.00 10.22 -21.82
C ASN A 300 6.28 11.71 -21.50
N ASP A 301 7.54 12.09 -21.30
CA ASP A 301 8.01 13.45 -21.03
C ASP A 301 7.41 14.10 -19.78
N PHE A 302 7.10 13.30 -18.75
CA PHE A 302 6.68 13.81 -17.45
C PHE A 302 7.88 14.04 -16.51
N ASP A 303 7.82 15.12 -15.74
CA ASP A 303 8.79 15.42 -14.68
C ASP A 303 8.27 14.94 -13.32
N GLU A 304 9.08 14.18 -12.56
CA GLU A 304 8.77 13.82 -11.17
C GLU A 304 9.08 15.03 -10.28
N ILE A 305 8.06 15.70 -9.74
CA ILE A 305 8.23 16.92 -8.94
C ILE A 305 7.58 16.71 -7.57
N GLU A 306 8.33 16.97 -6.51
CA GLU A 306 7.82 16.88 -5.14
C GLU A 306 7.04 18.14 -4.76
N THR A 307 5.91 17.97 -4.09
CA THR A 307 5.07 19.06 -3.57
C THR A 307 5.08 19.10 -2.04
N PRO A 308 5.00 20.28 -1.40
CA PRO A 308 5.03 20.40 0.06
C PRO A 308 3.91 19.62 0.79
N LEU A 309 4.26 18.98 1.91
CA LEU A 309 3.30 18.31 2.81
C LEU A 309 2.77 19.20 3.94
N LEU A 310 3.49 20.26 4.32
CA LEU A 310 3.02 21.24 5.28
C LEU A 310 2.30 22.35 4.53
N PHE A 311 1.00 22.16 4.29
CA PHE A 311 0.18 23.07 3.50
C PHE A 311 -0.70 23.95 4.38
N LYS A 312 -1.44 24.88 3.77
CA LYS A 312 -2.52 25.60 4.46
C LYS A 312 -3.77 24.73 4.50
N SER A 313 -4.64 24.97 5.47
CA SER A 313 -5.94 24.29 5.54
C SER A 313 -6.85 24.76 4.41
N THR A 314 -7.25 23.82 3.56
CA THR A 314 -8.21 23.99 2.47
C THR A 314 -8.98 22.67 2.34
N PRO A 315 -9.95 22.39 3.23
CA PRO A 315 -10.76 21.18 3.15
C PRO A 315 -11.38 21.00 1.77
N GLU A 316 -11.05 19.88 1.13
CA GLU A 316 -11.45 19.49 -0.24
C GLU A 316 -12.48 18.34 -0.24
N GLY A 317 -13.23 18.18 0.87
CA GLY A 317 -14.28 17.15 1.01
C GLY A 317 -14.02 16.10 2.10
N ALA A 318 -12.81 16.02 2.65
CA ALA A 318 -12.52 15.24 3.85
C ALA A 318 -12.06 16.11 5.03
N ARG A 319 -12.00 15.53 6.24
CA ARG A 319 -11.31 16.16 7.38
C ARG A 319 -9.80 16.11 7.19
N GLU A 320 -9.11 17.17 7.60
CA GLU A 320 -7.67 17.33 7.45
C GLU A 320 -6.92 16.96 8.75
N PHE A 321 -5.73 16.37 8.60
CA PHE A 321 -4.78 16.30 9.71
C PHE A 321 -4.05 17.63 9.88
N ILE A 322 -4.02 18.14 11.10
CA ILE A 322 -3.41 19.44 11.43
C ILE A 322 -2.03 19.24 12.07
N VAL A 323 -1.06 20.06 11.66
CA VAL A 323 0.29 20.11 12.24
C VAL A 323 0.50 21.47 12.91
N PRO A 324 0.42 21.55 14.25
CA PRO A 324 0.53 22.81 14.96
C PRO A 324 1.93 23.42 14.81
N THR A 325 2.00 24.75 14.74
CA THR A 325 3.27 25.47 14.71
C THR A 325 3.63 26.02 16.08
N ARG A 326 4.92 26.37 16.27
CA ARG A 326 5.36 27.11 17.47
C ARG A 326 4.86 28.56 17.49
N ARG A 327 4.20 29.02 16.42
CA ARG A 327 3.55 30.33 16.40
C ARG A 327 2.12 30.15 16.87
N LYS A 328 1.77 30.87 17.94
CA LYS A 328 0.45 30.81 18.55
C LYS A 328 -0.67 30.98 17.52
N GLY A 329 -1.62 30.03 17.53
CA GLY A 329 -2.83 30.05 16.71
C GLY A 329 -2.63 29.66 15.24
N LEU A 330 -1.43 29.25 14.83
CA LEU A 330 -1.16 28.82 13.45
C LEU A 330 -0.83 27.33 13.40
N ALA A 331 -1.37 26.67 12.38
CA ALA A 331 -1.08 25.28 12.07
C ALA A 331 -1.03 25.08 10.55
N TYR A 332 -0.29 24.06 10.12
CA TYR A 332 -0.38 23.53 8.76
C TYR A 332 -1.48 22.47 8.70
N ALA A 333 -1.93 22.13 7.50
CA ALA A 333 -2.70 20.94 7.21
C ALA A 333 -1.88 20.01 6.31
N LEU A 334 -2.01 18.70 6.52
CA LEU A 334 -1.47 17.71 5.59
C LEU A 334 -2.40 17.60 4.36
N PRO A 335 -1.86 17.55 3.14
CA PRO A 335 -2.66 17.59 1.93
C PRO A 335 -3.47 16.31 1.72
N GLN A 336 -4.73 16.47 1.31
CA GLN A 336 -5.59 15.36 0.87
C GLN A 336 -5.16 14.82 -0.50
N SER A 337 -4.53 15.67 -1.30
CA SER A 337 -3.82 15.37 -2.54
C SER A 337 -2.97 16.59 -2.96
N PRO A 338 -2.04 16.48 -3.93
CA PRO A 338 -1.32 17.62 -4.49
C PRO A 338 -2.16 18.54 -5.41
N GLN A 339 -3.50 18.44 -5.39
CA GLN A 339 -4.41 19.02 -6.38
C GLN A 339 -4.21 20.50 -6.68
N GLN A 340 -3.94 21.32 -5.67
CA GLN A 340 -3.72 22.76 -5.91
C GLN A 340 -2.32 23.03 -6.47
N TYR A 341 -1.28 22.35 -5.96
CA TYR A 341 0.08 22.55 -6.46
C TYR A 341 0.25 22.08 -7.89
N LYS A 342 -0.30 20.92 -8.28
CA LYS A 342 -0.17 20.45 -9.66
C LYS A 342 -0.81 21.40 -10.67
N GLN A 343 -1.93 22.05 -10.32
CA GLN A 343 -2.52 23.11 -11.15
C GLN A 343 -1.63 24.37 -11.21
N VAL A 344 -1.03 24.77 -10.09
CA VAL A 344 -0.07 25.89 -10.06
C VAL A 344 1.16 25.58 -10.91
N LEU A 345 1.64 24.33 -10.94
CA LEU A 345 2.75 23.93 -11.82
C LEU A 345 2.37 24.10 -13.31
N MET A 346 1.15 23.72 -13.69
CA MET A 346 0.65 23.96 -15.06
C MET A 346 0.60 25.46 -15.38
N ALA A 347 0.09 26.27 -14.44
CA ALA A 347 0.09 27.73 -14.55
C ALA A 347 1.51 28.34 -14.61
N SER A 348 2.52 27.64 -14.10
CA SER A 348 3.93 28.06 -14.08
C SER A 348 4.71 27.68 -15.34
N GLY A 349 4.07 27.01 -16.30
CA GLY A 349 4.69 26.57 -17.55
C GLY A 349 5.30 25.17 -17.52
N ILE A 350 5.08 24.39 -16.45
CA ILE A 350 5.44 22.97 -16.43
C ILE A 350 4.37 22.21 -17.21
N SER A 351 4.77 21.54 -18.29
CA SER A 351 3.81 20.93 -19.21
C SER A 351 3.26 19.59 -18.73
N ARG A 352 4.06 18.79 -18.04
CA ARG A 352 3.72 17.42 -17.66
C ARG A 352 4.35 17.08 -16.31
N TYR A 353 3.51 16.92 -15.31
CA TYR A 353 3.91 16.69 -13.92
C TYR A 353 3.47 15.30 -13.48
N PHE A 354 4.31 14.61 -12.71
CA PHE A 354 3.85 13.47 -11.90
C PHE A 354 4.53 13.39 -10.54
N GLN A 355 3.92 12.66 -9.61
CA GLN A 355 4.51 12.37 -8.30
C GLN A 355 3.91 11.09 -7.70
N PHE A 356 4.74 10.27 -7.05
CA PHE A 356 4.25 9.33 -6.05
C PHE A 356 3.98 10.05 -4.72
N ALA A 357 2.85 10.74 -4.65
CA ALA A 357 2.49 11.62 -3.54
C ALA A 357 1.92 10.86 -2.34
N LYS A 358 2.32 11.29 -1.14
CA LYS A 358 1.66 10.91 0.12
C LYS A 358 0.47 11.82 0.39
N CYS A 359 -0.68 11.19 0.60
CA CYS A 359 -1.97 11.85 0.77
C CYS A 359 -2.57 11.48 2.13
N PHE A 360 -3.26 12.43 2.75
CA PHE A 360 -3.73 12.31 4.13
C PHE A 360 -5.21 12.66 4.25
N ARG A 361 -6.03 11.74 4.79
CA ARG A 361 -7.48 11.97 5.01
C ARG A 361 -7.88 11.43 6.38
N ASP A 362 -8.46 12.29 7.21
CA ASP A 362 -8.94 11.94 8.54
C ASP A 362 -10.38 11.39 8.50
N GLU A 363 -10.51 10.25 7.82
CA GLU A 363 -11.75 9.50 7.62
C GLU A 363 -11.74 8.17 8.39
N ASP A 364 -12.92 7.57 8.55
CA ASP A 364 -13.05 6.25 9.14
C ASP A 364 -12.29 5.20 8.31
N LEU A 365 -11.44 4.42 8.99
CA LEU A 365 -10.64 3.39 8.33
C LEU A 365 -11.52 2.24 7.81
N ARG A 366 -11.17 1.75 6.62
CA ARG A 366 -11.77 0.56 5.99
C ARG A 366 -10.67 -0.39 5.50
N ALA A 367 -11.03 -1.57 5.04
CA ALA A 367 -10.04 -2.55 4.54
C ALA A 367 -9.22 -1.97 3.37
N ASP A 368 -9.84 -1.12 2.55
CA ASP A 368 -9.29 -0.46 1.37
C ASP A 368 -8.85 1.00 1.62
N ARG A 369 -8.95 1.50 2.87
CA ARG A 369 -8.62 2.89 3.23
C ARG A 369 -7.58 2.97 4.35
N GLN A 370 -6.65 3.90 4.19
CA GLN A 370 -5.64 4.24 5.19
C GLN A 370 -5.62 5.77 5.36
N PRO A 371 -5.37 6.28 6.59
CA PRO A 371 -5.33 7.72 6.85
C PRO A 371 -4.16 8.39 6.13
N GLU A 372 -3.09 7.64 5.87
CA GLU A 372 -1.98 8.00 4.98
C GLU A 372 -1.92 6.95 3.86
N PHE A 373 -1.98 7.39 2.62
CA PHE A 373 -1.95 6.53 1.44
C PHE A 373 -1.12 7.15 0.31
N THR A 374 -0.80 6.35 -0.70
CA THR A 374 0.06 6.75 -1.82
C THR A 374 -0.77 6.84 -3.10
N GLN A 375 -0.68 7.98 -3.77
CA GLN A 375 -1.21 8.17 -5.12
C GLN A 375 -0.07 8.30 -6.12
N LEU A 376 -0.26 7.79 -7.34
CA LEU A 376 0.46 8.27 -8.50
C LEU A 376 -0.38 9.41 -9.07
N ASP A 377 0.04 10.63 -8.78
CA ASP A 377 -0.64 11.86 -9.17
C ASP A 377 0.02 12.42 -10.43
N LEU A 378 -0.76 12.84 -11.43
CA LEU A 378 -0.26 13.42 -12.67
C LEU A 378 -1.15 14.57 -13.16
N GLU A 379 -0.55 15.51 -13.91
CA GLU A 379 -1.24 16.64 -14.53
C GLU A 379 -0.52 17.04 -15.84
N MET A 380 -1.31 17.45 -16.84
CA MET A 380 -0.84 17.79 -18.19
C MET A 380 -1.44 19.12 -18.63
N SER A 381 -0.59 20.03 -19.10
CA SER A 381 -0.98 21.25 -19.80
C SER A 381 -1.33 20.96 -21.24
N PHE A 382 -2.24 21.77 -21.80
CA PHE A 382 -2.76 21.65 -23.16
C PHE A 382 -3.38 20.27 -23.46
N ALA A 383 -3.97 19.64 -22.45
CA ALA A 383 -4.57 18.31 -22.52
C ALA A 383 -6.05 18.34 -22.11
N GLY A 384 -6.84 17.44 -22.68
CA GLY A 384 -8.20 17.10 -22.24
C GLY A 384 -8.27 15.69 -21.67
N ALA A 385 -9.50 15.21 -21.45
CA ALA A 385 -9.75 13.87 -20.91
C ALA A 385 -9.12 12.76 -21.76
N GLU A 386 -9.22 12.85 -23.09
CA GLU A 386 -8.74 11.85 -24.03
C GLU A 386 -7.24 11.60 -23.92
N GLU A 387 -6.44 12.68 -23.89
CA GLU A 387 -4.99 12.57 -23.78
C GLU A 387 -4.56 11.99 -22.43
N VAL A 388 -5.24 12.40 -21.35
CA VAL A 388 -4.95 11.89 -20.00
C VAL A 388 -5.31 10.41 -19.89
N MET A 389 -6.49 10.00 -20.35
CA MET A 389 -6.92 8.60 -20.35
C MET A 389 -5.95 7.73 -21.15
N ALA A 390 -5.50 8.20 -22.32
CA ALA A 390 -4.53 7.47 -23.15
C ALA A 390 -3.19 7.24 -22.43
N VAL A 391 -2.66 8.26 -21.74
CA VAL A 391 -1.42 8.11 -20.94
C VAL A 391 -1.63 7.12 -19.79
N VAL A 392 -2.74 7.23 -19.07
CA VAL A 392 -3.03 6.31 -17.95
C VAL A 392 -3.16 4.87 -18.44
N GLU A 393 -3.84 4.65 -19.57
CA GLU A 393 -3.94 3.33 -20.18
C GLU A 393 -2.58 2.76 -20.59
N ASP A 394 -1.71 3.56 -21.21
CA ASP A 394 -0.34 3.17 -21.55
C ASP A 394 0.44 2.73 -20.29
N ILE A 395 0.39 3.53 -19.22
CA ILE A 395 1.04 3.19 -17.95
C ILE A 395 0.49 1.89 -17.37
N VAL A 396 -0.82 1.72 -17.32
CA VAL A 396 -1.45 0.51 -16.76
C VAL A 396 -1.11 -0.74 -17.60
N ARG A 397 -1.27 -0.67 -18.92
CA ARG A 397 -1.12 -1.83 -19.81
C ARG A 397 0.32 -2.19 -20.11
N ASN A 398 1.21 -1.21 -20.25
CA ASN A 398 2.56 -1.43 -20.76
C ASN A 398 3.63 -1.37 -19.65
N PHE A 399 3.39 -0.64 -18.56
CA PHE A 399 4.38 -0.47 -17.49
C PHE A 399 3.99 -1.19 -16.19
N VAL A 400 2.71 -1.29 -15.87
CA VAL A 400 2.23 -2.04 -14.70
C VAL A 400 2.04 -3.52 -15.02
N TRP A 401 1.07 -3.86 -15.86
CA TRP A 401 0.60 -5.25 -16.05
C TRP A 401 1.71 -6.25 -16.42
N PRO A 402 2.60 -5.97 -17.39
CA PRO A 402 3.64 -6.92 -17.82
C PRO A 402 4.71 -7.17 -16.74
N ASN A 403 4.76 -6.33 -15.71
CA ASN A 403 5.73 -6.41 -14.63
C ASN A 403 5.20 -7.10 -13.37
N VAL A 404 3.94 -7.56 -13.40
CA VAL A 404 3.30 -8.33 -12.33
C VAL A 404 3.34 -9.82 -12.70
N PRO A 405 4.04 -10.66 -11.91
CA PRO A 405 4.08 -12.09 -12.18
C PRO A 405 2.71 -12.74 -11.93
N ASP A 406 2.39 -13.75 -12.73
CA ASP A 406 1.18 -14.60 -12.59
C ASP A 406 -0.16 -13.84 -12.60
N VAL A 407 -0.18 -12.59 -13.08
CA VAL A 407 -1.41 -11.83 -13.25
C VAL A 407 -2.11 -12.26 -14.54
N GLN A 408 -3.42 -12.47 -14.46
CA GLN A 408 -4.23 -12.65 -15.67
C GLN A 408 -4.21 -11.36 -16.50
N PRO A 409 -4.25 -11.43 -17.84
CA PRO A 409 -4.31 -10.26 -18.69
C PRO A 409 -5.47 -9.33 -18.32
N ILE A 410 -5.25 -8.03 -18.50
CA ILE A 410 -6.32 -7.04 -18.42
C ILE A 410 -7.00 -6.90 -19.77
N GLU A 411 -8.30 -7.17 -19.77
CA GLU A 411 -9.16 -7.11 -20.92
C GLU A 411 -10.11 -5.91 -20.83
N ASN A 412 -10.75 -5.61 -21.95
CA ASN A 412 -11.80 -4.61 -21.99
C ASN A 412 -13.06 -5.17 -21.34
N ALA A 413 -13.74 -4.35 -20.54
CA ALA A 413 -15.05 -4.71 -20.03
C ALA A 413 -16.05 -4.99 -21.16
N VAL A 414 -17.02 -5.87 -20.90
CA VAL A 414 -18.07 -6.22 -21.87
C VAL A 414 -18.92 -4.98 -22.16
N SER A 415 -18.77 -4.45 -23.37
CA SER A 415 -19.63 -3.41 -23.93
C SER A 415 -20.75 -4.12 -24.72
N THR A 416 -21.95 -4.24 -24.15
CA THR A 416 -23.14 -4.67 -24.91
C THR A 416 -23.68 -3.49 -25.71
N GLY A 417 -22.93 -3.11 -26.73
CA GLY A 417 -23.32 -2.16 -27.75
C GLY A 417 -22.52 -2.53 -28.98
N ASN A 418 -23.22 -2.85 -30.08
CA ASN A 418 -22.65 -3.20 -31.39
C ASN A 418 -21.85 -2.03 -31.99
N SER A 419 -20.76 -1.64 -31.35
CA SER A 419 -19.73 -0.83 -31.97
C SER A 419 -18.79 -1.79 -32.67
N SER A 420 -19.16 -2.17 -33.90
CA SER A 420 -18.36 -2.95 -34.85
C SER A 420 -17.02 -2.28 -35.26
N HIS A 421 -16.58 -1.28 -34.50
CA HIS A 421 -15.39 -0.46 -34.68
C HIS A 421 -14.66 -0.15 -33.35
N ALA A 422 -14.97 -0.86 -32.26
CA ALA A 422 -14.26 -0.66 -31.00
C ALA A 422 -12.78 -1.07 -31.15
N ASP A 423 -11.88 -0.11 -30.93
CA ASP A 423 -10.43 -0.34 -30.90
C ASP A 423 -10.11 -1.22 -29.67
N PRO A 424 -9.67 -2.48 -29.85
CA PRO A 424 -9.38 -3.37 -28.73
C PRO A 424 -8.20 -2.89 -27.89
N SER A 425 -7.42 -1.91 -28.37
CA SER A 425 -6.31 -1.33 -27.62
C SER A 425 -6.74 -0.32 -26.55
N ARG A 426 -8.01 0.12 -26.55
CA ARG A 426 -8.53 1.12 -25.60
C ARG A 426 -9.59 0.55 -24.68
N PHE A 427 -9.60 0.98 -23.42
CA PHE A 427 -10.70 0.63 -22.52
C PHE A 427 -12.03 1.24 -22.99
N PRO A 428 -13.15 0.51 -22.84
CA PRO A 428 -14.47 1.04 -23.15
C PRO A 428 -14.80 2.22 -22.24
N ARG A 429 -15.56 3.18 -22.78
CA ARG A 429 -16.01 4.38 -22.07
C ARG A 429 -17.52 4.31 -21.93
N LEU A 430 -18.00 4.32 -20.69
CA LEU A 430 -19.42 4.30 -20.38
C LEU A 430 -19.76 5.57 -19.62
N SER A 431 -20.88 6.22 -19.95
CA SER A 431 -21.30 7.39 -19.18
C SER A 431 -21.73 6.97 -17.77
N TYR A 432 -21.62 7.88 -16.81
CA TYR A 432 -22.16 7.71 -15.46
C TYR A 432 -23.64 7.30 -15.52
N ALA A 433 -24.43 7.93 -16.40
CA ALA A 433 -25.83 7.58 -16.60
C ALA A 433 -26.00 6.13 -17.08
N ASP A 434 -25.16 5.65 -18.00
CA ASP A 434 -25.23 4.28 -18.52
C ASP A 434 -24.90 3.26 -17.43
N VAL A 435 -23.80 3.46 -16.68
CA VAL A 435 -23.40 2.49 -15.63
C VAL A 435 -24.36 2.49 -14.45
N MET A 436 -24.92 3.66 -14.09
CA MET A 436 -25.94 3.74 -13.05
C MET A 436 -27.25 3.09 -13.51
N THR A 437 -27.64 3.25 -14.76
CA THR A 437 -28.84 2.60 -15.31
C THR A 437 -28.67 1.08 -15.39
N ARG A 438 -27.53 0.59 -15.85
CA ARG A 438 -27.31 -0.84 -16.13
C ARG A 438 -26.85 -1.64 -14.92
N TYR A 439 -26.16 -1.02 -13.96
CA TYR A 439 -25.56 -1.73 -12.83
C TYR A 439 -25.90 -1.11 -11.47
N GLY A 440 -26.46 0.10 -11.45
CA GLY A 440 -26.74 0.81 -10.20
C GLY A 440 -25.47 1.20 -9.43
N SER A 441 -24.35 1.39 -10.13
CA SER A 441 -23.08 1.80 -9.53
C SER A 441 -22.20 2.57 -10.52
N ASP A 442 -21.50 3.58 -10.02
CA ASP A 442 -20.48 4.36 -10.72
C ASP A 442 -19.16 3.60 -10.93
N LYS A 443 -19.01 2.43 -10.30
CA LYS A 443 -17.86 1.52 -10.42
C LYS A 443 -18.35 0.09 -10.59
N PRO A 444 -18.99 -0.24 -11.72
CA PRO A 444 -19.57 -1.55 -11.91
C PRO A 444 -18.50 -2.63 -12.09
N ASP A 445 -18.71 -3.79 -11.49
CA ASP A 445 -18.09 -5.02 -11.97
C ASP A 445 -18.98 -5.62 -13.08
N THR A 446 -18.60 -5.37 -14.32
CA THR A 446 -19.33 -5.82 -15.51
C THR A 446 -19.24 -7.33 -15.71
N ARG A 447 -18.25 -8.01 -15.10
CA ARG A 447 -18.06 -9.46 -15.23
C ARG A 447 -19.15 -10.25 -14.52
N LEU A 448 -19.80 -9.63 -13.53
CA LEU A 448 -20.93 -10.21 -12.80
C LEU A 448 -22.23 -10.26 -13.63
N GLY A 449 -22.30 -9.54 -14.76
CA GLY A 449 -23.51 -9.48 -15.60
C GLY A 449 -24.72 -8.92 -14.83
N SER A 450 -25.89 -9.57 -14.96
CA SER A 450 -27.12 -9.24 -14.24
C SER A 450 -27.49 -7.76 -14.33
N GLU A 451 -27.64 -7.25 -15.55
CA GLU A 451 -27.96 -5.85 -15.77
C GLU A 451 -29.36 -5.49 -15.27
N ILE A 452 -29.52 -4.22 -14.90
CA ILE A 452 -30.77 -3.63 -14.45
C ILE A 452 -31.53 -3.12 -15.67
N HIS A 453 -32.82 -3.44 -15.74
CA HIS A 453 -33.74 -3.01 -16.77
C HIS A 453 -34.92 -2.26 -16.15
N ARG A 454 -35.34 -1.19 -16.80
CA ARG A 454 -36.60 -0.53 -16.47
C ARG A 454 -37.77 -1.34 -17.03
N ILE A 455 -38.76 -1.59 -16.17
CA ILE A 455 -39.94 -2.40 -16.49
C ILE A 455 -41.25 -1.69 -16.12
N ASP A 456 -41.19 -0.38 -15.81
CA ASP A 456 -42.36 0.40 -15.41
C ASP A 456 -43.48 0.34 -16.46
N GLU A 457 -43.14 0.33 -17.76
CA GLU A 457 -44.11 0.23 -18.86
C GLU A 457 -44.64 -1.20 -19.09
N TRP A 458 -44.14 -2.19 -18.36
CA TRP A 458 -44.59 -3.59 -18.48
C TRP A 458 -45.63 -3.94 -17.44
N LEU A 459 -45.61 -3.25 -16.30
CA LEU A 459 -46.45 -3.56 -15.14
C LEU A 459 -47.73 -2.71 -15.15
N PRO A 460 -48.88 -3.28 -14.80
CA PRO A 460 -50.10 -2.50 -14.64
C PRO A 460 -50.04 -1.66 -13.35
N GLU A 461 -50.73 -0.50 -13.35
CA GLU A 461 -50.67 0.48 -12.25
C GLU A 461 -50.99 -0.12 -10.86
N ASN A 462 -51.91 -1.07 -10.80
CA ASN A 462 -52.28 -1.74 -9.55
C ASN A 462 -51.13 -2.57 -8.95
N VAL A 463 -50.29 -3.19 -9.80
CA VAL A 463 -49.10 -3.93 -9.33
C VAL A 463 -48.03 -2.97 -8.83
N ILE A 464 -47.83 -1.84 -9.52
CA ILE A 464 -46.90 -0.79 -9.08
C ILE A 464 -47.31 -0.24 -7.70
N GLY A 465 -48.60 0.02 -7.49
CA GLY A 465 -49.13 0.48 -6.20
C GLY A 465 -48.98 -0.52 -5.04
N MET A 466 -48.79 -1.82 -5.33
CA MET A 466 -48.46 -2.82 -4.30
C MET A 466 -46.98 -2.81 -3.91
N LEU A 467 -46.08 -2.34 -4.79
CA LEU A 467 -44.64 -2.31 -4.55
C LEU A 467 -44.21 -1.07 -3.76
N THR A 468 -44.90 0.06 -3.96
CA THR A 468 -44.48 1.34 -3.40
C THR A 468 -45.63 2.31 -3.19
N SER A 469 -45.45 3.23 -2.22
CA SER A 469 -46.32 4.39 -2.01
C SER A 469 -45.85 5.64 -2.75
N LEU A 470 -44.74 5.56 -3.49
CA LEU A 470 -44.20 6.67 -4.28
C LEU A 470 -45.18 7.08 -5.39
N GLN A 471 -45.24 8.39 -5.65
CA GLN A 471 -45.93 8.93 -6.82
C GLN A 471 -44.99 8.88 -8.04
N ASP A 472 -45.50 8.43 -9.19
CA ASP A 472 -44.74 8.23 -10.45
C ASP A 472 -43.37 7.54 -10.23
N PRO A 473 -43.35 6.30 -9.70
CA PRO A 473 -42.11 5.58 -9.48
C PRO A 473 -41.53 5.04 -10.79
N ILE A 474 -40.20 4.95 -10.84
CA ILE A 474 -39.50 4.07 -11.77
C ILE A 474 -39.45 2.67 -11.16
N VAL A 475 -39.81 1.66 -11.94
CA VAL A 475 -39.70 0.25 -11.55
C VAL A 475 -38.56 -0.39 -12.33
N GLU A 476 -37.59 -0.92 -11.60
CA GLU A 476 -36.39 -1.56 -12.14
C GLU A 476 -36.34 -3.02 -11.72
N MET A 477 -35.80 -3.86 -12.60
CA MET A 477 -35.64 -5.29 -12.36
C MET A 477 -34.30 -5.78 -12.87
N LEU A 478 -33.76 -6.79 -12.19
CA LEU A 478 -32.62 -7.56 -12.66
C LEU A 478 -32.90 -9.06 -12.55
N LYS A 479 -32.16 -9.84 -13.35
CA LYS A 479 -32.12 -11.30 -13.26
C LYS A 479 -30.76 -11.77 -12.77
N ILE A 480 -30.75 -12.56 -11.71
CA ILE A 480 -29.59 -13.34 -11.27
C ILE A 480 -29.65 -14.72 -11.93
N LYS A 481 -28.66 -15.02 -12.77
CA LYS A 481 -28.49 -16.33 -13.40
C LYS A 481 -27.94 -17.32 -12.39
N MET A 482 -28.69 -18.36 -12.04
CA MET A 482 -28.31 -19.32 -10.99
C MET A 482 -27.56 -20.56 -11.52
N GLN A 483 -27.09 -20.52 -12.78
CA GLN A 483 -26.19 -21.51 -13.39
C GLN A 483 -26.64 -22.98 -13.18
N GLY A 484 -27.95 -23.24 -13.34
CA GLY A 484 -28.52 -24.58 -13.23
C GLY A 484 -28.91 -25.04 -11.82
N ALA A 485 -28.89 -24.15 -10.82
CA ALA A 485 -29.45 -24.45 -9.50
C ALA A 485 -30.96 -24.71 -9.59
N ASP A 486 -31.47 -25.69 -8.83
CA ASP A 486 -32.91 -25.95 -8.80
C ASP A 486 -33.69 -24.81 -8.10
N PRO A 487 -34.98 -24.58 -8.44
CA PRO A 487 -35.78 -23.52 -7.83
C PRO A 487 -35.86 -23.55 -6.30
N SER A 488 -35.77 -24.72 -5.67
CA SER A 488 -35.85 -24.84 -4.21
C SER A 488 -34.56 -24.36 -3.53
N THR A 489 -33.41 -24.62 -4.16
CA THR A 489 -32.10 -24.12 -3.71
C THR A 489 -32.06 -22.59 -3.81
N SER A 490 -32.43 -22.02 -4.94
CA SER A 490 -32.49 -20.56 -5.13
C SER A 490 -33.45 -19.87 -4.14
N THR A 491 -34.61 -20.48 -3.89
CA THR A 491 -35.59 -19.99 -2.90
C THR A 491 -34.99 -19.94 -1.49
N ARG A 492 -34.28 -21.01 -1.08
CA ARG A 492 -33.66 -21.11 0.24
C ARG A 492 -32.53 -20.08 0.40
N PHE A 493 -31.69 -19.97 -0.63
CA PHE A 493 -30.57 -19.03 -0.68
C PHE A 493 -31.05 -17.58 -0.50
N ILE A 494 -31.96 -17.10 -1.36
CA ILE A 494 -32.37 -15.69 -1.32
C ILE A 494 -33.12 -15.35 -0.03
N ARG A 495 -33.91 -16.29 0.50
CA ARG A 495 -34.58 -16.11 1.79
C ARG A 495 -33.56 -15.98 2.92
N SER A 496 -32.59 -16.89 2.98
CA SER A 496 -31.50 -16.84 3.96
C SER A 496 -30.70 -15.55 3.86
N PHE A 497 -30.43 -15.07 2.64
CA PHE A 497 -29.76 -13.80 2.40
C PHE A 497 -30.58 -12.62 2.93
N LEU A 498 -31.87 -12.54 2.64
CA LEU A 498 -32.73 -11.43 3.06
C LEU A 498 -33.05 -11.44 4.56
N ASP A 499 -33.09 -12.62 5.19
CA ASP A 499 -33.27 -12.78 6.64
C ASP A 499 -31.99 -12.41 7.43
N ALA A 500 -30.84 -12.29 6.77
CA ALA A 500 -29.58 -11.93 7.43
C ALA A 500 -29.58 -10.46 7.91
N PRO A 501 -29.06 -10.14 9.11
CA PRO A 501 -29.06 -8.77 9.64
C PRO A 501 -28.37 -7.74 8.73
N ALA A 502 -27.35 -8.15 7.97
CA ALA A 502 -26.64 -7.28 7.04
C ALA A 502 -27.53 -6.80 5.87
N SER A 503 -28.57 -7.59 5.52
CA SER A 503 -29.49 -7.31 4.41
C SER A 503 -30.68 -6.44 4.83
N ALA A 504 -30.82 -6.12 6.13
CA ALA A 504 -31.93 -5.34 6.65
C ALA A 504 -32.07 -3.95 5.98
N VAL A 505 -30.96 -3.39 5.49
CA VAL A 505 -30.92 -2.12 4.74
C VAL A 505 -31.77 -2.14 3.46
N TYR A 506 -31.94 -3.32 2.84
CA TYR A 506 -32.73 -3.47 1.62
C TYR A 506 -34.23 -3.47 1.92
N SER A 507 -34.62 -4.11 3.02
CA SER A 507 -36.03 -4.17 3.47
C SER A 507 -36.50 -2.83 4.06
N SER A 508 -35.60 -2.01 4.61
CA SER A 508 -35.93 -0.69 5.15
C SER A 508 -35.90 0.44 4.11
N ASN A 509 -35.78 0.12 2.82
CA ASN A 509 -35.74 1.12 1.75
C ASN A 509 -37.04 1.94 1.71
N PRO A 510 -36.99 3.28 1.85
CA PRO A 510 -38.16 4.15 1.78
C PRO A 510 -38.92 4.05 0.45
N ALA A 511 -38.23 3.65 -0.63
CA ALA A 511 -38.85 3.51 -1.93
C ALA A 511 -39.70 2.24 -2.08
N GLY A 512 -39.68 1.31 -1.11
CA GLY A 512 -40.41 0.04 -1.13
C GLY A 512 -39.49 -1.15 -0.89
N MET A 513 -40.04 -2.25 -0.35
CA MET A 513 -39.28 -3.50 -0.19
C MET A 513 -38.99 -4.16 -1.55
N PRO A 514 -37.86 -4.86 -1.70
CA PRO A 514 -37.55 -5.58 -2.93
C PRO A 514 -38.54 -6.72 -3.17
N GLY A 515 -39.12 -6.76 -4.37
CA GLY A 515 -39.95 -7.87 -4.84
C GLY A 515 -39.07 -8.99 -5.37
N ILE A 516 -39.24 -10.21 -4.86
CA ILE A 516 -38.43 -11.38 -5.28
C ILE A 516 -39.33 -12.39 -5.98
N SER A 517 -38.89 -12.93 -7.10
CA SER A 517 -39.56 -14.02 -7.81
C SER A 517 -38.55 -15.03 -8.31
N ILE A 518 -38.84 -16.31 -8.13
CA ILE A 518 -37.98 -17.42 -8.59
C ILE A 518 -38.66 -18.06 -9.78
N TYR A 519 -37.92 -18.18 -10.88
CA TYR A 519 -38.43 -18.84 -12.07
C TYR A 519 -38.53 -20.35 -11.83
N ASP A 520 -39.75 -20.87 -11.87
CA ASP A 520 -40.08 -22.24 -11.52
C ASP A 520 -41.22 -22.74 -12.43
N PRO A 521 -40.91 -23.58 -13.44
CA PRO A 521 -41.91 -24.11 -14.37
C PRO A 521 -43.09 -24.84 -13.72
N SER A 522 -42.97 -25.28 -12.46
CA SER A 522 -44.04 -25.96 -11.73
C SER A 522 -45.10 -25.03 -11.13
N LYS A 523 -44.81 -23.71 -11.06
CA LYS A 523 -45.70 -22.71 -10.46
C LYS A 523 -46.55 -21.96 -11.50
N PRO A 524 -47.69 -21.34 -11.09
CA PRO A 524 -48.47 -20.47 -11.96
C PRO A 524 -47.60 -19.36 -12.57
N LEU A 525 -47.77 -19.11 -13.87
CA LEU A 525 -46.92 -18.19 -14.65
C LEU A 525 -45.43 -18.40 -14.39
N ARG A 526 -45.03 -19.66 -14.16
CA ARG A 526 -43.67 -20.08 -13.87
C ARG A 526 -43.00 -19.32 -12.71
N GLY A 527 -43.78 -18.92 -11.72
CA GLY A 527 -43.31 -18.16 -10.55
C GLY A 527 -43.37 -16.63 -10.73
N LEU A 528 -43.81 -16.13 -11.88
CA LEU A 528 -43.94 -14.70 -12.20
C LEU A 528 -45.38 -14.18 -12.04
N ALA A 529 -46.22 -14.87 -11.26
CA ALA A 529 -47.63 -14.50 -11.09
C ALA A 529 -47.82 -13.07 -10.53
N SER A 530 -46.87 -12.58 -9.74
CA SER A 530 -46.82 -11.22 -9.20
C SER A 530 -46.73 -10.12 -10.26
N PHE A 531 -46.28 -10.44 -11.48
CA PHE A 531 -46.13 -9.48 -12.58
C PHE A 531 -47.42 -9.33 -13.40
N GLY A 532 -48.32 -10.32 -13.37
CA GLY A 532 -49.45 -10.42 -14.30
C GLY A 532 -49.07 -11.05 -15.64
N HIS A 533 -50.07 -11.44 -16.44
CA HIS A 533 -49.87 -12.23 -17.66
C HIS A 533 -49.01 -11.54 -18.73
N GLU A 534 -49.31 -10.29 -19.07
CA GLU A 534 -48.60 -9.56 -20.12
C GLU A 534 -47.15 -9.25 -19.73
N ALA A 535 -46.94 -8.77 -18.51
CA ALA A 535 -45.60 -8.50 -17.99
C ALA A 535 -44.76 -9.77 -17.91
N ALA A 536 -45.32 -10.87 -17.39
CA ALA A 536 -44.61 -12.15 -17.29
C ALA A 536 -44.13 -12.66 -18.66
N ALA A 537 -44.96 -12.52 -19.72
CA ALA A 537 -44.57 -12.88 -21.07
C ALA A 537 -43.39 -12.02 -21.59
N ARG A 538 -43.40 -10.70 -21.34
CA ARG A 538 -42.28 -9.81 -21.67
C ARG A 538 -41.01 -10.13 -20.90
N VAL A 539 -41.13 -10.51 -19.62
CA VAL A 539 -40.00 -10.95 -18.80
C VAL A 539 -39.37 -12.21 -19.40
N GLU A 540 -40.18 -13.20 -19.78
CA GLU A 540 -39.68 -14.42 -20.42
C GLU A 540 -38.98 -14.15 -21.75
N GLU A 541 -39.58 -13.30 -22.60
CA GLU A 541 -39.01 -12.91 -23.90
C GLU A 541 -37.68 -12.14 -23.74
N THR A 542 -37.61 -11.22 -22.79
CA THR A 542 -36.44 -10.34 -22.63
C THR A 542 -35.28 -11.05 -21.94
N PHE A 543 -35.57 -11.85 -20.92
CA PHE A 543 -34.53 -12.38 -20.04
C PHE A 543 -34.20 -13.85 -20.28
N GLU A 544 -35.01 -14.59 -21.04
CA GLU A 544 -34.85 -16.01 -21.32
C GLU A 544 -34.45 -16.79 -20.03
N PRO A 545 -35.32 -16.81 -19.00
CA PRO A 545 -34.96 -17.39 -17.70
C PRO A 545 -34.85 -18.91 -17.73
N GLU A 546 -33.88 -19.42 -16.98
CA GLU A 546 -33.75 -20.84 -16.69
C GLU A 546 -34.36 -21.18 -15.32
N PRO A 547 -34.83 -22.43 -15.10
CA PRO A 547 -35.33 -22.85 -13.79
C PRO A 547 -34.32 -22.53 -12.69
N GLY A 548 -34.79 -21.85 -11.64
CA GLY A 548 -33.97 -21.42 -10.52
C GLY A 548 -33.43 -20.00 -10.62
N ASP A 549 -33.50 -19.33 -11.77
CA ASP A 549 -33.13 -17.92 -11.89
C ASP A 549 -33.96 -17.03 -10.96
N ILE A 550 -33.32 -15.99 -10.43
CA ILE A 550 -33.93 -15.07 -9.44
C ILE A 550 -34.17 -13.73 -10.10
N PHE A 551 -35.40 -13.25 -10.03
CA PHE A 551 -35.78 -11.89 -10.40
C PHE A 551 -35.92 -11.03 -9.16
N ILE A 552 -35.29 -9.86 -9.19
CA ILE A 552 -35.36 -8.86 -8.12
C ILE A 552 -35.91 -7.58 -8.73
N ILE A 553 -37.03 -7.11 -8.19
CA ILE A 553 -37.70 -5.87 -8.57
C ILE A 553 -37.50 -4.85 -7.45
N GLN A 554 -37.19 -3.61 -7.83
CA GLN A 554 -37.09 -2.50 -6.89
C GLN A 554 -37.66 -1.23 -7.53
N THR A 555 -38.34 -0.43 -6.72
CA THR A 555 -38.84 0.89 -7.10
C THR A 555 -37.92 1.99 -6.62
N ARG A 556 -37.89 3.11 -7.35
CA ARG A 556 -37.24 4.36 -6.95
C ARG A 556 -38.01 5.58 -7.47
N ALA A 557 -37.76 6.74 -6.89
CA ALA A 557 -38.33 7.99 -7.39
C ALA A 557 -37.81 8.31 -8.81
N ARG A 558 -38.66 8.95 -9.63
CA ARG A 558 -38.28 9.47 -10.94
C ARG A 558 -37.40 10.72 -10.80
N ALA A 559 -36.15 10.49 -10.43
CA ALA A 559 -35.10 11.49 -10.32
C ALA A 559 -33.86 11.06 -11.11
N SER A 560 -33.02 12.05 -11.45
CA SER A 560 -31.68 11.78 -11.96
C SER A 560 -30.85 11.05 -10.92
N PHE A 561 -29.91 10.22 -11.36
CA PHE A 561 -28.99 9.56 -10.45
C PHE A 561 -28.15 10.58 -9.70
N ALA A 562 -27.94 10.31 -8.41
CA ALA A 562 -27.05 11.05 -7.55
C ALA A 562 -26.27 10.04 -6.69
N GLY A 563 -25.01 10.34 -6.38
CA GLY A 563 -24.13 9.46 -5.61
C GLY A 563 -23.53 8.30 -6.42
N GLY A 564 -22.83 7.39 -5.74
CA GLY A 564 -22.07 6.32 -6.41
C GLY A 564 -22.80 4.98 -6.58
N TRP A 565 -24.01 4.84 -6.03
CA TRP A 565 -24.78 3.60 -6.10
C TRP A 565 -26.28 3.80 -5.93
N THR A 566 -27.06 2.82 -6.38
CA THR A 566 -28.48 2.68 -6.05
C THR A 566 -28.69 1.53 -5.06
N VAL A 567 -29.85 1.50 -4.40
CA VAL A 567 -30.21 0.37 -3.51
C VAL A 567 -30.22 -0.95 -4.28
N LEU A 568 -30.80 -0.95 -5.49
CA LEU A 568 -30.83 -2.14 -6.36
C LEU A 568 -29.43 -2.54 -6.84
N GLY A 569 -28.54 -1.59 -7.14
CA GLY A 569 -27.16 -1.88 -7.51
C GLY A 569 -26.35 -2.51 -6.38
N ASN A 570 -26.53 -2.06 -5.14
CA ASN A 570 -25.94 -2.70 -3.96
C ASN A 570 -26.52 -4.09 -3.73
N LEU A 571 -27.85 -4.24 -3.80
CA LEU A 571 -28.52 -5.54 -3.64
C LEU A 571 -28.04 -6.55 -4.69
N ARG A 572 -27.92 -6.11 -5.95
CA ARG A 572 -27.34 -6.89 -7.06
C ARG A 572 -25.96 -7.43 -6.69
N ARG A 573 -25.05 -6.53 -6.29
CA ARG A 573 -23.67 -6.89 -5.94
C ARG A 573 -23.65 -7.88 -4.78
N ASP A 574 -24.39 -7.61 -3.72
CA ASP A 574 -24.34 -8.40 -2.49
C ASP A 574 -24.95 -9.79 -2.67
N VAL A 575 -26.05 -9.92 -3.42
CA VAL A 575 -26.64 -11.22 -3.78
C VAL A 575 -25.68 -12.04 -4.63
N LEU A 576 -25.06 -11.44 -5.65
CA LEU A 576 -24.08 -12.13 -6.50
C LEU A 576 -22.87 -12.59 -5.69
N GLN A 577 -22.34 -11.72 -4.83
CA GLN A 577 -21.20 -12.06 -3.97
C GLN A 577 -21.54 -13.18 -2.99
N SER A 578 -22.74 -13.18 -2.41
CA SER A 578 -23.20 -14.24 -1.51
C SER A 578 -23.35 -15.56 -2.26
N ALA A 579 -23.97 -15.55 -3.44
CA ALA A 579 -24.15 -16.75 -4.27
C ALA A 579 -22.80 -17.35 -4.71
N ILE A 580 -21.82 -16.50 -5.05
CA ILE A 580 -20.45 -16.93 -5.35
C ILE A 580 -19.80 -17.57 -4.11
N SER A 581 -19.96 -16.96 -2.93
CA SER A 581 -19.36 -17.48 -1.70
C SER A 581 -19.92 -18.83 -1.26
N GLU A 582 -21.18 -19.12 -1.57
CA GLU A 582 -21.84 -20.40 -1.31
C GLU A 582 -21.58 -21.45 -2.42
N GLY A 583 -20.88 -21.07 -3.49
CA GLY A 583 -20.58 -21.95 -4.62
C GLY A 583 -21.77 -22.22 -5.55
N LEU A 584 -22.83 -21.40 -5.46
CA LEU A 584 -24.00 -21.48 -6.35
C LEU A 584 -23.73 -20.88 -7.73
N ILE A 585 -22.83 -19.88 -7.79
CA ILE A 585 -22.41 -19.20 -9.01
C ILE A 585 -20.89 -19.21 -9.07
N SER A 586 -20.32 -19.46 -10.25
CA SER A 586 -18.87 -19.39 -10.45
C SER A 586 -18.34 -17.96 -10.34
N ALA A 587 -17.25 -17.75 -9.60
CA ALA A 587 -16.60 -16.44 -9.51
C ALA A 587 -16.05 -16.00 -10.88
N PRO A 588 -16.18 -14.71 -11.26
CA PRO A 588 -15.58 -14.22 -12.49
C PRO A 588 -14.06 -14.28 -12.43
N ILE A 589 -13.45 -14.70 -13.54
CA ILE A 589 -11.98 -14.77 -13.72
C ILE A 589 -11.47 -13.58 -14.53
N GLY A 590 -10.18 -13.29 -14.44
CA GLY A 590 -9.52 -12.23 -15.22
C GLY A 590 -9.78 -10.81 -14.72
N PHE A 591 -9.35 -9.81 -15.50
CA PHE A 591 -9.50 -8.39 -15.18
C PHE A 591 -10.20 -7.66 -16.32
N ALA A 592 -11.21 -6.87 -15.99
CA ALA A 592 -11.97 -6.06 -16.93
C ALA A 592 -11.85 -4.58 -16.55
N GLY A 593 -11.20 -3.80 -17.41
CA GLY A 593 -11.07 -2.35 -17.26
C GLY A 593 -12.08 -1.58 -18.10
N LEU A 594 -12.58 -0.47 -17.55
CA LEU A 594 -13.40 0.52 -18.26
C LEU A 594 -13.20 1.92 -17.68
N TRP A 595 -13.51 2.93 -18.49
CA TRP A 595 -13.65 4.31 -18.04
C TRP A 595 -15.12 4.63 -17.79
N VAL A 596 -15.41 5.19 -16.64
CA VAL A 596 -16.68 5.89 -16.40
C VAL A 596 -16.44 7.36 -16.67
N VAL A 597 -17.28 7.98 -17.49
CA VAL A 597 -17.16 9.38 -17.92
C VAL A 597 -18.48 10.11 -17.72
N ASP A 598 -18.53 11.41 -17.99
CA ASP A 598 -19.77 12.19 -18.03
C ASP A 598 -20.54 12.18 -16.69
N PHE A 599 -19.80 12.29 -15.59
CA PHE A 599 -20.38 12.48 -14.27
C PHE A 599 -21.13 13.82 -14.17
N PRO A 600 -22.20 13.90 -13.37
CA PRO A 600 -22.73 15.18 -12.91
C PRO A 600 -21.59 16.02 -12.30
N LEU A 601 -21.57 17.32 -12.56
CA LEU A 601 -20.57 18.22 -11.97
C LEU A 601 -20.84 18.45 -10.47
N PHE A 602 -22.11 18.45 -10.09
CA PHE A 602 -22.58 18.64 -8.72
C PHE A 602 -23.58 17.57 -8.32
N SER A 603 -23.57 17.24 -7.04
CA SER A 603 -24.53 16.35 -6.37
C SER A 603 -25.22 17.11 -5.23
N PRO A 604 -26.42 16.71 -4.81
CA PRO A 604 -27.02 17.19 -3.56
C PRO A 604 -26.12 16.86 -2.36
N THR A 605 -26.04 17.75 -1.37
CA THR A 605 -25.29 17.47 -0.14
C THR A 605 -26.02 16.46 0.74
N GLU A 606 -25.31 15.44 1.22
CA GLU A 606 -25.79 14.54 2.27
C GLU A 606 -25.40 15.08 3.67
N GLU A 607 -26.30 15.00 4.66
CA GLU A 607 -26.07 15.53 6.03
C GLU A 607 -24.83 14.95 6.73
N THR A 608 -24.35 13.79 6.27
CA THR A 608 -23.27 13.00 6.85
C THR A 608 -21.89 13.34 6.31
N GLU A 609 -21.76 14.12 5.23
CA GLU A 609 -20.46 14.43 4.62
C GLU A 609 -19.80 15.68 5.22
N PRO A 610 -18.66 15.53 5.93
CA PRO A 610 -17.92 16.68 6.45
C PRO A 610 -17.07 17.30 5.34
N GLY A 611 -17.49 18.45 4.80
CA GLY A 611 -16.49 19.47 4.45
C GLY A 611 -16.35 19.93 3.01
N GLN A 612 -17.44 20.14 2.28
CA GLN A 612 -17.40 21.11 1.15
C GLN A 612 -17.93 22.50 1.52
N GLY A 613 -18.54 22.68 2.70
CA GLY A 613 -18.74 23.98 3.36
C GLY A 613 -19.63 24.98 2.62
N GLY A 614 -20.29 24.57 1.54
CA GLY A 614 -21.21 25.38 0.77
C GLY A 614 -22.58 25.49 1.43
N LEU A 615 -23.20 26.66 1.32
CA LEU A 615 -24.57 26.91 1.83
C LEU A 615 -25.66 26.56 0.80
N ALA A 616 -25.28 26.00 -0.34
CA ALA A 616 -26.17 25.75 -1.48
C ALA A 616 -26.97 24.44 -1.39
N GLY A 617 -26.67 23.55 -0.45
CA GLY A 617 -27.22 22.17 -0.46
C GLY A 617 -26.68 21.33 -1.62
N LEU A 618 -25.55 21.74 -2.20
CA LEU A 618 -24.85 21.10 -3.29
C LEU A 618 -23.38 20.87 -2.91
N CYS A 619 -22.81 19.77 -3.37
CA CYS A 619 -21.38 19.48 -3.33
C CYS A 619 -20.88 19.15 -4.75
N SER A 620 -19.60 19.38 -5.02
CA SER A 620 -18.94 18.87 -6.22
C SER A 620 -18.81 17.36 -6.15
N THR A 621 -19.18 16.68 -7.23
CA THR A 621 -19.15 15.21 -7.32
C THR A 621 -17.72 14.65 -7.24
N HIS A 622 -16.74 15.37 -7.81
CA HIS A 622 -15.32 15.01 -7.72
C HIS A 622 -14.55 16.01 -6.82
N HIS A 623 -14.43 17.26 -7.26
CA HIS A 623 -13.85 18.38 -6.49
C HIS A 623 -14.22 19.72 -7.17
N PRO A 624 -14.14 20.87 -6.47
CA PRO A 624 -14.60 22.16 -7.00
C PRO A 624 -13.81 22.72 -8.19
N PHE A 625 -12.68 22.11 -8.57
CA PHE A 625 -11.84 22.54 -9.68
C PHE A 625 -12.17 21.88 -11.03
N THR A 626 -13.14 20.96 -11.06
CA THR A 626 -13.53 20.23 -12.28
C THR A 626 -14.23 21.15 -13.25
N ALA A 627 -13.82 21.13 -14.53
CA ALA A 627 -14.47 21.89 -15.58
C ALA A 627 -15.78 21.21 -16.03
N PRO A 628 -16.80 21.99 -16.43
CA PRO A 628 -17.94 21.44 -17.15
C PRO A 628 -17.47 20.88 -18.51
N LYS A 629 -18.07 19.79 -18.97
CA LYS A 629 -17.86 19.24 -20.32
C LYS A 629 -18.16 20.30 -21.38
N LYS A 630 -17.42 20.26 -22.50
CA LYS A 630 -17.57 21.23 -23.60
C LYS A 630 -18.98 21.18 -24.20
N ASP A 631 -19.36 22.27 -24.87
CA ASP A 631 -20.59 22.39 -25.67
C ASP A 631 -21.91 22.30 -24.89
N GLN A 632 -21.88 22.51 -23.57
CA GLN A 632 -23.08 22.64 -22.73
C GLN A 632 -23.50 24.10 -22.54
N ASP A 633 -24.78 24.33 -22.26
CA ASP A 633 -25.28 25.64 -21.83
C ASP A 633 -24.79 25.95 -20.40
N LEU A 634 -23.74 26.77 -20.29
CA LEU A 634 -23.14 27.14 -19.02
C LEU A 634 -24.04 28.05 -18.16
N SER A 635 -25.13 28.61 -18.70
CA SER A 635 -26.09 29.38 -17.90
C SER A 635 -26.77 28.51 -16.84
N LEU A 636 -26.84 27.19 -17.06
CA LEU A 636 -27.36 26.21 -16.12
C LEU A 636 -26.53 26.11 -14.83
N LEU A 637 -25.26 26.54 -14.81
CA LEU A 637 -24.48 26.61 -13.57
C LEU A 637 -25.15 27.49 -12.51
N ILE A 638 -25.88 28.53 -12.96
CA ILE A 638 -26.59 29.47 -12.07
C ILE A 638 -28.04 29.04 -11.86
N THR A 639 -28.72 28.61 -12.93
CA THR A 639 -30.17 28.35 -12.90
C THR A 639 -30.52 26.92 -12.46
N ASN A 640 -29.73 25.92 -12.85
CA ASN A 640 -29.96 24.52 -12.53
C ASN A 640 -28.65 23.69 -12.55
N PRO A 641 -27.75 23.86 -11.57
CA PRO A 641 -26.40 23.30 -11.59
C PRO A 641 -26.36 21.77 -11.64
N LEU A 642 -27.41 21.08 -11.18
CA LEU A 642 -27.50 19.61 -11.19
C LEU A 642 -27.59 19.01 -12.61
N GLN A 643 -27.89 19.82 -13.64
CA GLN A 643 -27.93 19.34 -15.02
C GLN A 643 -26.58 19.43 -15.74
N ILE A 644 -25.59 20.10 -15.14
CA ILE A 644 -24.28 20.25 -15.76
C ILE A 644 -23.47 18.96 -15.59
N ILE A 645 -22.93 18.47 -16.70
CA ILE A 645 -22.00 17.34 -16.75
C ILE A 645 -20.57 17.86 -16.59
N GLY A 646 -19.81 17.25 -15.69
CA GLY A 646 -18.38 17.48 -15.49
C GLY A 646 -17.54 16.71 -16.51
N ASP A 647 -16.40 17.28 -16.88
CA ASP A 647 -15.37 16.63 -17.71
C ASP A 647 -14.48 15.73 -16.82
N HIS A 648 -15.13 14.82 -16.10
CA HIS A 648 -14.57 13.89 -15.11
C HIS A 648 -14.63 12.47 -15.65
N TYR A 649 -13.58 11.72 -15.36
CA TYR A 649 -13.39 10.34 -15.77
C TYR A 649 -12.72 9.50 -14.67
N ASP A 650 -13.26 8.31 -14.42
CA ASP A 650 -12.75 7.34 -13.45
C ASP A 650 -12.35 6.04 -14.15
N LEU A 651 -11.19 5.50 -13.77
CA LEU A 651 -10.76 4.18 -14.22
C LEU A 651 -11.27 3.13 -13.24
N VAL A 652 -12.12 2.25 -13.73
CA VAL A 652 -12.72 1.15 -12.95
C VAL A 652 -12.17 -0.17 -13.46
N ILE A 653 -11.68 -1.00 -12.54
CA ILE A 653 -11.26 -2.37 -12.82
C ILE A 653 -11.96 -3.30 -11.85
N ASN A 654 -12.72 -4.28 -12.36
CA ASN A 654 -13.38 -5.29 -11.54
C ASN A 654 -14.29 -4.72 -10.43
N GLY A 655 -15.03 -3.64 -10.73
CA GLY A 655 -15.89 -2.96 -9.75
C GLY A 655 -15.15 -2.14 -8.69
N VAL A 656 -13.85 -1.91 -8.89
CA VAL A 656 -13.01 -1.10 -8.02
C VAL A 656 -12.58 0.14 -8.79
N GLU A 657 -12.89 1.32 -8.26
CA GLU A 657 -12.35 2.59 -8.73
C GLU A 657 -10.84 2.63 -8.42
N ILE A 658 -9.99 2.56 -9.44
CA ILE A 658 -8.54 2.54 -9.28
C ILE A 658 -7.97 3.96 -9.23
N GLY A 659 -8.66 4.92 -9.86
CA GLY A 659 -8.31 6.33 -9.80
C GLY A 659 -9.31 7.19 -10.57
N GLY A 660 -9.18 8.50 -10.40
CA GLY A 660 -10.06 9.49 -10.98
C GLY A 660 -9.33 10.75 -11.41
N GLY A 661 -9.92 11.48 -12.35
CA GLY A 661 -9.33 12.69 -12.91
C GLY A 661 -10.35 13.56 -13.63
N SER A 662 -9.97 14.80 -13.92
CA SER A 662 -10.82 15.68 -14.71
C SER A 662 -10.02 16.73 -15.45
N ARG A 663 -10.63 17.31 -16.49
CA ARG A 663 -10.18 18.61 -16.99
C ARG A 663 -10.48 19.68 -15.94
N ARG A 664 -9.58 20.64 -15.78
CA ARG A 664 -9.69 21.69 -14.76
C ARG A 664 -10.25 22.99 -15.31
N ILE A 665 -10.87 23.75 -14.42
CA ILE A 665 -11.17 25.15 -14.65
C ILE A 665 -9.86 25.93 -14.62
N HIS A 666 -9.43 26.46 -15.76
CA HIS A 666 -8.18 27.22 -15.90
C HIS A 666 -8.42 28.74 -15.93
N VAL A 667 -9.67 29.18 -16.02
CA VAL A 667 -10.05 30.61 -16.01
C VAL A 667 -10.42 31.02 -14.58
N ALA A 668 -9.69 31.99 -14.02
CA ALA A 668 -9.88 32.43 -12.63
C ALA A 668 -11.32 32.90 -12.35
N ASP A 669 -11.91 33.71 -13.23
CA ASP A 669 -13.26 34.25 -13.05
C ASP A 669 -14.32 33.14 -13.04
N MET A 670 -14.14 32.10 -13.86
CA MET A 670 -15.01 30.92 -13.86
C MET A 670 -14.87 30.12 -12.56
N GLN A 671 -13.65 29.94 -12.07
CA GLN A 671 -13.41 29.24 -10.81
C GLN A 671 -14.03 30.00 -9.63
N GLU A 672 -13.90 31.32 -9.61
CA GLU A 672 -14.51 32.18 -8.60
C GLU A 672 -16.04 32.12 -8.65
N LEU A 673 -16.65 32.14 -9.84
CA LEU A 673 -18.09 31.95 -10.04
C LEU A 673 -18.57 30.61 -9.46
N VAL A 674 -17.86 29.51 -9.72
CA VAL A 674 -18.21 28.19 -9.18
C VAL A 674 -18.11 28.17 -7.65
N LEU A 675 -17.03 28.70 -7.08
CA LEU A 675 -16.83 28.69 -5.62
C LEU A 675 -17.82 29.61 -4.89
N LYS A 676 -18.06 30.81 -5.44
CA LYS A 676 -18.85 31.86 -4.79
C LYS A 676 -20.34 31.77 -5.09
N ASP A 677 -20.72 31.63 -6.34
CA ASP A 677 -22.11 31.79 -6.77
C ASP A 677 -22.85 30.44 -6.84
N VAL A 678 -22.15 29.37 -7.24
CA VAL A 678 -22.72 28.02 -7.35
C VAL A 678 -22.66 27.28 -6.00
N LEU A 679 -21.44 27.10 -5.47
CA LEU A 679 -21.23 26.40 -4.19
C LEU A 679 -21.55 27.27 -2.97
N LYS A 680 -21.65 28.60 -3.14
CA LYS A 680 -21.94 29.56 -2.06
C LYS A 680 -21.00 29.42 -0.87
N LEU A 681 -19.69 29.33 -1.16
CA LEU A 681 -18.67 29.38 -0.11
C LEU A 681 -18.68 30.74 0.58
N ARG A 682 -18.47 30.74 1.90
CA ARG A 682 -18.27 31.98 2.67
C ARG A 682 -17.02 32.72 2.20
N ALA A 683 -17.02 34.04 2.34
CA ALA A 683 -15.90 34.90 1.91
C ALA A 683 -14.56 34.47 2.52
N GLU A 684 -14.54 34.05 3.79
CA GLU A 684 -13.32 33.57 4.44
C GLU A 684 -12.77 32.30 3.78
N ARG A 685 -13.67 31.40 3.34
CA ARG A 685 -13.32 30.14 2.67
C ARG A 685 -12.86 30.36 1.24
N LEU A 686 -13.43 31.34 0.55
CA LEU A 686 -12.96 31.74 -0.77
C LEU A 686 -11.51 32.25 -0.71
N GLU A 687 -11.17 33.00 0.34
CA GLU A 687 -9.81 33.51 0.55
C GLU A 687 -8.79 32.39 0.80
N ASP A 688 -9.23 31.22 1.29
CA ASP A 688 -8.38 30.04 1.39
C ASP A 688 -7.82 29.60 0.02
N PHE A 689 -8.51 29.89 -1.09
CA PHE A 689 -8.10 29.54 -2.45
C PHE A 689 -7.46 30.69 -3.24
N ARG A 690 -7.18 31.84 -2.60
CA ARG A 690 -6.68 33.04 -3.30
C ARG A 690 -5.38 32.80 -4.06
N HIS A 691 -4.47 31.99 -3.52
CA HIS A 691 -3.20 31.65 -4.19
C HIS A 691 -3.43 30.89 -5.49
N LEU A 692 -4.41 29.98 -5.54
CA LEU A 692 -4.78 29.26 -6.75
C LEU A 692 -5.40 30.21 -7.77
N LEU A 693 -6.39 31.02 -7.36
CA LEU A 693 -7.04 31.99 -8.26
C LEU A 693 -6.02 32.97 -8.88
N ASN A 694 -5.06 33.45 -8.07
CA ASN A 694 -3.99 34.32 -8.56
C ASN A 694 -3.10 33.60 -9.58
N ALA A 695 -2.76 32.33 -9.37
CA ALA A 695 -2.01 31.54 -10.34
C ALA A 695 -2.78 31.34 -11.64
N LEU A 696 -4.08 31.01 -11.57
CA LEU A 696 -4.94 30.84 -12.73
C LEU A 696 -5.02 32.11 -13.59
N LYS A 697 -5.10 33.28 -12.94
CA LYS A 697 -5.18 34.59 -13.58
C LYS A 697 -3.93 34.95 -14.41
N CYS A 698 -2.79 34.35 -14.12
CA CYS A 698 -1.52 34.62 -14.79
C CYS A 698 -1.36 33.86 -16.13
N GLY A 699 -2.45 33.60 -16.85
CA GLY A 699 -2.42 32.90 -18.14
C GLY A 699 -2.29 31.38 -18.00
N CYS A 700 -3.02 30.77 -17.07
CA CYS A 700 -2.99 29.32 -16.90
C CYS A 700 -3.53 28.59 -18.15
N PRO A 701 -2.77 27.61 -18.70
CA PRO A 701 -3.23 26.87 -19.87
C PRO A 701 -4.41 25.95 -19.51
N PRO A 702 -5.24 25.55 -20.49
CA PRO A 702 -6.12 24.41 -20.32
C PRO A 702 -5.31 23.21 -19.85
N HIS A 703 -5.74 22.54 -18.78
CA HIS A 703 -5.01 21.41 -18.22
C HIS A 703 -5.97 20.37 -17.66
N ALA A 704 -5.49 19.14 -17.57
CA ALA A 704 -6.23 17.99 -17.08
C ALA A 704 -5.26 17.05 -16.37
N GLY A 705 -5.78 16.21 -15.48
CA GLY A 705 -4.94 15.26 -14.77
C GLY A 705 -5.71 14.11 -14.19
N PHE A 706 -4.98 13.27 -13.46
CA PHE A 706 -5.47 12.01 -12.92
C PHE A 706 -4.70 11.64 -11.65
N ALA A 707 -5.36 10.94 -10.73
CA ALA A 707 -4.71 10.38 -9.56
C ALA A 707 -5.07 8.89 -9.44
N LEU A 708 -4.05 8.04 -9.52
CA LEU A 708 -4.17 6.59 -9.40
C LEU A 708 -3.89 6.17 -7.95
N GLY A 709 -4.82 5.46 -7.33
CA GLY A 709 -4.66 4.88 -6.00
C GLY A 709 -3.67 3.72 -6.01
N PHE A 710 -2.37 4.02 -5.85
CA PHE A 710 -1.30 3.04 -6.00
C PHE A 710 -1.40 1.88 -4.99
N ASP A 711 -1.84 2.16 -3.76
CA ASP A 711 -2.09 1.13 -2.75
C ASP A 711 -3.19 0.16 -3.16
N ARG A 712 -4.29 0.70 -3.69
CA ARG A 712 -5.46 -0.08 -4.15
C ARG A 712 -5.11 -0.92 -5.38
N LEU A 713 -4.39 -0.34 -6.35
CA LEU A 713 -3.88 -1.06 -7.51
C LEU A 713 -3.00 -2.24 -7.08
N MET A 714 -2.04 -2.02 -6.16
CA MET A 714 -1.17 -3.09 -5.69
C MET A 714 -1.92 -4.18 -4.92
N ALA A 715 -2.91 -3.82 -4.10
CA ALA A 715 -3.74 -4.79 -3.40
C ALA A 715 -4.53 -5.68 -4.40
N MET A 716 -5.13 -5.06 -5.41
CA MET A 716 -5.85 -5.76 -6.48
C MET A 716 -4.92 -6.71 -7.26
N LEU A 717 -3.77 -6.23 -7.73
CA LEU A 717 -2.81 -7.02 -8.51
C LEU A 717 -2.20 -8.19 -7.74
N THR A 718 -2.24 -8.14 -6.41
CA THR A 718 -1.70 -9.19 -5.53
C THR A 718 -2.79 -10.05 -4.88
N GLY A 719 -4.05 -9.89 -5.32
CA GLY A 719 -5.20 -10.65 -4.83
C GLY A 719 -5.50 -10.43 -3.35
N ARG A 720 -5.27 -9.21 -2.83
CA ARG A 720 -5.47 -8.87 -1.42
C ARG A 720 -6.69 -8.00 -1.23
N ALA A 721 -7.54 -8.39 -0.27
CA ALA A 721 -8.72 -7.63 0.11
C ALA A 721 -8.39 -6.33 0.86
N SER A 722 -7.21 -6.25 1.48
CA SER A 722 -6.79 -5.06 2.23
C SER A 722 -5.50 -4.46 1.69
N VAL A 723 -5.49 -3.12 1.60
CA VAL A 723 -4.28 -2.35 1.25
C VAL A 723 -3.16 -2.50 2.30
N ARG A 724 -3.48 -2.95 3.51
CA ARG A 724 -2.50 -3.22 4.58
C ARG A 724 -1.46 -4.29 4.19
N ASP A 725 -1.82 -5.20 3.28
CA ASP A 725 -0.95 -6.27 2.81
C ASP A 725 0.09 -5.83 1.77
N VAL A 726 -0.02 -4.59 1.29
CA VAL A 726 0.91 -3.97 0.34
C VAL A 726 1.58 -2.71 0.90
N ILE A 727 1.36 -2.43 2.19
CA ILE A 727 1.99 -1.35 2.94
C ILE A 727 2.93 -1.95 3.99
N ALA A 728 4.15 -1.41 4.11
CA ALA A 728 5.15 -1.97 5.00
C ALA A 728 4.73 -1.88 6.47
N PHE A 729 4.25 -0.72 6.92
CA PHE A 729 3.78 -0.45 8.27
C PHE A 729 2.41 0.25 8.23
N PRO A 730 1.31 -0.51 8.06
CA PRO A 730 -0.02 0.06 7.94
C PRO A 730 -0.58 0.48 9.31
N LYS A 731 -1.62 1.32 9.27
CA LYS A 731 -2.47 1.65 10.41
C LYS A 731 -3.66 0.68 10.53
N PHE A 732 -4.06 0.40 11.77
CA PHE A 732 -5.19 -0.49 12.09
C PHE A 732 -6.47 0.31 12.39
N ALA A 733 -7.56 -0.38 12.76
CA ALA A 733 -8.92 0.19 12.79
C ALA A 733 -9.10 1.39 13.72
N ASP A 734 -8.23 1.52 14.71
CA ASP A 734 -8.12 2.63 15.67
C ASP A 734 -7.24 3.79 15.18
N GLY A 735 -6.75 3.72 13.93
CA GLY A 735 -5.76 4.65 13.40
C GLY A 735 -4.36 4.43 13.97
N GLU A 736 -4.14 3.35 14.73
CA GLU A 736 -2.86 3.10 15.38
C GLU A 736 -1.87 2.35 14.48
N ASP A 737 -0.60 2.71 14.62
CA ASP A 737 0.51 1.85 14.25
C ASP A 737 0.82 0.93 15.43
N LYS A 738 0.50 -0.36 15.29
CA LYS A 738 0.70 -1.35 16.36
C LYS A 738 2.18 -1.68 16.59
N PHE A 739 3.06 -1.48 15.61
CA PHE A 739 4.48 -1.79 15.74
C PHE A 739 5.19 -0.81 16.68
N VAL A 740 4.94 0.49 16.49
CA VAL A 740 5.53 1.54 17.36
C VAL A 740 4.57 2.09 18.41
N LYS A 741 3.31 1.64 18.42
CA LYS A 741 2.24 2.12 19.31
C LYS A 741 2.01 3.64 19.16
N SER A 742 1.87 4.11 17.92
CA SER A 742 1.54 5.50 17.62
C SER A 742 0.06 5.65 17.24
N PRO A 743 -0.62 6.76 17.57
CA PRO A 743 -0.10 7.95 18.22
C PRO A 743 0.21 7.76 19.71
N SER A 744 1.05 8.62 20.28
CA SER A 744 1.40 8.63 21.70
C SER A 744 0.87 9.88 22.39
N LEU A 745 0.63 9.81 23.69
CA LEU A 745 0.26 10.97 24.50
C LEU A 745 1.38 12.02 24.48
N LEU A 746 1.00 13.28 24.25
CA LEU A 746 1.91 14.42 24.33
C LEU A 746 2.18 14.80 25.79
N THR A 747 3.42 15.18 26.08
CA THR A 747 3.78 15.74 27.40
C THR A 747 3.31 17.18 27.53
N ALA A 748 3.17 17.65 28.79
CA ALA A 748 2.81 19.05 29.05
C ALA A 748 3.81 20.06 28.43
N GLU A 749 5.11 19.71 28.38
CA GLU A 749 6.14 20.53 27.75
C GLU A 749 5.97 20.59 26.22
N GLN A 750 5.62 19.46 25.58
CA GLN A 750 5.32 19.42 24.15
C GLN A 750 4.09 20.26 23.82
N LEU A 751 3.00 20.12 24.58
CA LEU A 751 1.78 20.91 24.42
C LEU A 751 2.06 22.42 24.57
N ALA A 752 2.79 22.81 25.62
CA ALA A 752 3.16 24.20 25.88
C ALA A 752 4.01 24.80 24.73
N THR A 753 4.89 24.02 24.13
CA THR A 753 5.73 24.43 22.98
C THR A 753 4.89 24.87 21.78
N TYR A 754 3.70 24.28 21.61
CA TYR A 754 2.77 24.59 20.52
C TYR A 754 1.59 25.46 20.96
N HIS A 755 1.62 26.00 22.18
CA HIS A 755 0.52 26.78 22.76
C HIS A 755 -0.82 26.03 22.79
N LEU A 756 -0.77 24.70 22.97
CA LEU A 756 -1.94 23.83 23.06
C LEU A 756 -2.23 23.44 24.50
N ALA A 757 -3.49 23.14 24.78
CA ALA A 757 -3.96 22.48 25.99
C ALA A 757 -4.97 21.41 25.59
N ILE A 758 -4.92 20.24 26.23
CA ILE A 758 -5.94 19.21 26.03
C ILE A 758 -7.19 19.65 26.79
N ASN A 759 -8.34 19.60 26.13
CA ASN A 759 -9.63 19.85 26.76
C ASN A 759 -10.34 18.52 26.98
N ASP A 760 -10.71 18.21 28.22
CA ASP A 760 -11.37 16.96 28.60
C ASP A 760 -12.89 16.97 28.32
N SER A 761 -13.45 18.15 27.97
CA SER A 761 -14.85 18.25 27.56
C SER A 761 -15.00 17.90 26.08
N VAL A 762 -15.48 16.68 25.79
CA VAL A 762 -16.13 16.41 24.51
C VAL A 762 -17.42 17.22 24.53
N GLU A 763 -17.41 18.44 23.99
CA GLU A 763 -18.65 19.18 23.76
C GLU A 763 -19.56 18.29 22.89
N ALA A 764 -20.65 17.78 23.49
CA ALA A 764 -21.73 17.19 22.74
C ALA A 764 -22.18 18.22 21.70
N LYS A 765 -22.15 17.86 20.42
CA LYS A 765 -22.69 18.68 19.33
C LYS A 765 -24.14 19.03 19.67
N HIS A 766 -24.38 20.20 20.25
CA HIS A 766 -25.69 20.82 20.17
C HIS A 766 -25.85 21.27 18.72
N SER A 767 -26.81 20.65 18.02
CA SER A 767 -27.32 21.19 16.76
C SER A 767 -27.59 22.68 16.96
N PRO A 768 -27.13 23.58 16.07
CA PRO A 768 -27.44 24.99 16.21
C PRO A 768 -28.96 25.14 16.27
N LEU A 769 -29.45 25.65 17.39
CA LEU A 769 -30.83 26.09 17.51
C LEU A 769 -31.03 27.18 16.47
N VAL A 770 -31.69 26.83 15.36
CA VAL A 770 -32.25 27.81 14.44
C VAL A 770 -33.21 28.65 15.25
N SER A 771 -32.80 29.88 15.55
CA SER A 771 -33.69 30.88 16.11
C SER A 771 -34.69 31.24 15.02
N ILE A 772 -35.86 30.63 15.06
CA ILE A 772 -37.04 31.16 14.39
C ILE A 772 -37.42 32.41 15.19
N LYS A 773 -37.04 33.58 14.69
CA LYS A 773 -37.64 34.86 15.06
C LYS A 773 -38.05 35.58 13.78
N GLY A 774 -39.36 35.73 13.62
CA GLY A 774 -40.02 36.68 12.71
C GLY A 774 -40.36 36.11 11.36
#